data_AF-A0AAV9J1G0-F1
#
_entry.id   AF-A0AAV9J1G0-F1
#
_cell.length_a   1.000
_cell.length_b   1.000
_cell.length_c   1.000
_cell.angle_alpha   90.00
_cell.angle_beta   90.00
_cell.angle_gamma   90.00
#
_symmetry.space_group_name_H-M   'P 1'
#
loop_
_entity.id
_entity.type
_entity.pdbx_description
1 polymer ?
#
loop_
_entity_poly.entity_id
_entity_poly.type
_entity_poly.pdbx_seq_one_letter_code
_entity_poly.pdbx_strand_id
1 'polypeptide(L)'
;MPENVGITVRPDKVAVITFSSPPVNALSLNLRRLLALNVANTMADRRVQAVVLRGERGVFSGGADIREFGELLSSNLGMTEADTELFRTALETGPKPTVACVEGLALGGGCELALACNARVASSKAQLGLPELKLGLIPGLGGTQRLPRLVGVERALDLMLTSKMVAAEEALELGLVDAISAPDAVLERACQLALQMVTGKRPRPSPLLTRTDRVADVDLKQLRASRLPPAAKQRERTGQLQFEACVLAVLDGLELKGGTAGWRREAELFAQCAASEASKALIHVFFASRGNAGPMERSVVAAPRRVAVIGGGLMGSGIATAILEHGGEVLLKEVNQEALQAAYARIQRNLSRRSRDAEQLMRTQLHGTAEWVPEQFRTAELVIEAAVEDVPAKQGIFRELVQCTGADCVLATNTSTINLDLIGEAVPEAHAAGRLVGAHFFSPAHVMPLLEVVRAERTAPRSVQLVLALAKQIKKTPIVVGNCAGFAVNRMYFPETQAATFVAEHLGVHPYDIDAACEQVLGLPMGPFRLVDLVGLDVGASVDQVFGMAYPERVYRGELVKRLLAAGRKGQKSGGGFYRYADKGGRGLPDREALAALLPQKTASTSTLTPEELVQMVMLPVVNEAMRVLEEQVAQRAADLDIASVMGYGFPAYRGGILYWAQHALGGPQYVLRKLSEWDRTFQGQCRVFVPSFALMRAAAATPSAGLPRLERPPRPPLASGHDDDVVVVSALRTPVGRAGRGQLKDTPPEDMVMALIEAHLARTGVPAADIGDVVVGTVLPRGDLAAVSLRVGALCGGLPESVPVRLVNRLCSSGLQAIADAAAAVQRGDYPVALAGGVESMSLHAFRPPEVKRNPRTANCRAAEDAYLSMGETSENVAERFGVARRDQDVLAAMSHNRAAQAVLSGRLEPEIVPLHTVVKPPPPPAKDSPQQQQMSTAAAPVPVTVRRDEGFRLGVTVERLAKLPPVFRKDGTTTAGNSSQISDGAALVMLMKRSEAQRRGLQPLGALRSFAVAGVDPSVMGIGPAVAIPKALQMAGIGMQQVDLLEINEAFGSQAEYCVRELGVNRDVLNVNGGAIALGHPLGMTGARLTTTLLHELDRRQGRYGVVSMCIGTGMGAAAVFERNDGDGLPVSGARRRAML
;
A
#
# COMPACT_ATOMS: atom_id res chain seq x y z
N MET A 1 -16.30 12.94 24.80
CA MET A 1 -16.99 13.16 26.10
C MET A 1 -15.92 13.51 27.12
N PRO A 2 -16.18 14.43 28.06
CA PRO A 2 -15.19 14.79 29.08
C PRO A 2 -14.99 13.66 30.08
N GLU A 3 -13.81 13.62 30.69
CA GLU A 3 -13.53 12.77 31.83
C GLU A 3 -14.35 13.21 33.04
N ASN A 4 -14.82 12.25 33.85
CA ASN A 4 -15.67 12.56 34.99
C ASN A 4 -15.42 11.58 36.15
N VAL A 5 -15.59 12.09 37.38
CA VAL A 5 -15.57 11.32 38.62
C VAL A 5 -16.80 11.70 39.44
N GLY A 6 -17.74 10.76 39.58
CA GLY A 6 -18.94 10.91 40.40
C GLY A 6 -18.80 10.19 41.74
N ILE A 7 -19.42 10.74 42.79
CA ILE A 7 -19.44 10.14 44.13
C ILE A 7 -20.88 9.94 44.55
N THR A 8 -21.23 8.73 44.98
CA THR A 8 -22.53 8.43 45.59
C THR A 8 -22.32 7.83 46.97
N VAL A 9 -22.82 8.50 48.02
CA VAL A 9 -22.82 7.95 49.38
C VAL A 9 -24.11 7.17 49.60
N ARG A 10 -23.98 5.88 49.86
CA ARG A 10 -25.09 4.95 50.09
C ARG A 10 -25.65 5.09 51.53
N PRO A 11 -26.90 4.62 51.80
CA PRO A 11 -27.48 4.63 53.14
C PRO A 11 -26.66 3.84 54.18
N ASP A 12 -25.93 2.82 53.73
CA ASP A 12 -25.00 2.01 54.54
C ASP A 12 -23.67 2.71 54.83
N LYS A 13 -23.54 4.00 54.46
CA LYS A 13 -22.35 4.85 54.64
C LYS A 13 -21.13 4.43 53.82
N VAL A 14 -21.30 3.58 52.81
CA VAL A 14 -20.26 3.30 51.81
C VAL A 14 -20.33 4.36 50.70
N ALA A 15 -19.21 5.01 50.39
CA ALA A 15 -19.11 5.90 49.24
C ALA A 15 -18.62 5.13 48.01
N VAL A 16 -19.40 5.18 46.93
CA VAL A 16 -19.02 4.64 45.63
C VAL A 16 -18.49 5.78 44.76
N ILE A 17 -17.19 5.75 44.46
CA ILE A 17 -16.54 6.68 43.53
C ILE A 17 -16.53 6.01 42.16
N THR A 18 -17.32 6.54 41.23
CA THR A 18 -17.43 6.05 39.86
C THR A 18 -16.68 6.98 38.91
N PHE A 19 -15.72 6.46 38.16
CA PHE A 19 -14.95 7.24 37.21
C PHE A 19 -15.18 6.80 35.76
N SER A 20 -15.05 7.76 34.85
CA SER A 20 -15.31 7.57 33.42
C SER A 20 -14.32 8.38 32.58
N SER A 21 -13.60 7.72 31.69
CA SER A 21 -12.80 8.32 30.61
C SER A 21 -12.93 7.44 29.35
N PRO A 22 -14.01 7.61 28.57
CA PRO A 22 -14.31 6.72 27.45
C PRO A 22 -13.18 6.68 26.39
N PRO A 23 -12.97 5.54 25.71
CA PRO A 23 -13.80 4.33 25.75
C PRO A 23 -13.43 3.30 26.82
N VAL A 24 -12.24 3.38 27.43
CA VAL A 24 -11.68 2.30 28.28
C VAL A 24 -11.24 2.77 29.67
N ASN A 25 -11.66 3.96 30.10
CA ASN A 25 -11.27 4.57 31.37
C ASN A 25 -9.74 4.63 31.53
N ALA A 26 -9.06 5.14 30.51
CA ALA A 26 -7.61 5.33 30.55
C ALA A 26 -7.25 6.36 31.62
N LEU A 27 -6.23 6.06 32.43
CA LEU A 27 -5.77 6.89 33.54
C LEU A 27 -4.87 8.01 33.03
N SER A 28 -5.46 8.99 32.35
CA SER A 28 -4.81 10.25 32.00
C SER A 28 -4.32 10.98 33.26
N LEU A 29 -3.40 11.92 33.11
CA LEU A 29 -2.94 12.80 34.17
C LEU A 29 -4.10 13.54 34.83
N ASN A 30 -5.05 14.02 34.01
CA ASN A 30 -6.23 14.72 34.50
C ASN A 30 -7.14 13.79 35.33
N LEU A 31 -7.47 12.60 34.82
CA LEU A 31 -8.28 11.65 35.57
C LEU A 31 -7.60 11.21 36.88
N ARG A 32 -6.28 11.00 36.88
CA ARG A 32 -5.51 10.67 38.09
C ARG A 32 -5.63 11.77 39.15
N ARG A 33 -5.47 13.04 38.76
CA ARG A 33 -5.63 14.19 39.67
C ARG A 33 -7.06 14.32 40.20
N LEU A 34 -8.06 14.16 39.33
CA LEU A 34 -9.47 14.17 39.73
C LEU A 34 -9.77 13.06 40.73
N LEU A 35 -9.29 11.84 40.49
CA LEU A 35 -9.45 10.71 41.41
C LEU A 35 -8.76 10.98 42.74
N ALA A 36 -7.51 11.48 42.73
CA ALA A 36 -6.77 11.81 43.96
C ALA A 36 -7.54 12.80 44.84
N LEU A 37 -8.03 13.89 44.24
CA LEU A 37 -8.81 14.91 44.95
C LEU A 37 -10.12 14.35 45.52
N ASN A 38 -10.88 13.61 44.71
CA ASN A 38 -12.17 13.06 45.11
C ASN A 38 -12.02 11.97 46.20
N VAL A 39 -10.99 11.14 46.11
CA VAL A 39 -10.66 10.16 47.14
C VAL A 39 -10.28 10.86 48.44
N ALA A 40 -9.41 11.87 48.42
CA ALA A 40 -9.03 12.63 49.60
C ALA A 40 -10.25 13.29 50.29
N ASN A 41 -11.12 13.94 49.51
CA ASN A 41 -12.35 14.55 50.03
C ASN A 41 -13.30 13.50 50.65
N THR A 42 -13.47 12.35 49.99
CA THR A 42 -14.32 11.26 50.49
C THR A 42 -13.75 10.62 51.77
N MET A 43 -12.43 10.51 51.86
CA MET A 43 -11.73 10.04 53.05
C MET A 43 -11.92 11.00 54.24
N ALA A 44 -12.05 12.31 53.99
CA ALA A 44 -12.30 13.30 55.04
C ALA A 44 -13.79 13.39 55.48
N ASP A 45 -14.75 12.99 54.65
CA ASP A 45 -16.18 13.11 54.95
C ASP A 45 -16.64 12.18 56.08
N ARG A 46 -17.04 12.73 57.23
CA ARG A 46 -17.47 11.96 58.42
C ARG A 46 -18.70 11.08 58.19
N ARG A 47 -19.50 11.33 57.14
CA ARG A 47 -20.67 10.52 56.79
C ARG A 47 -20.29 9.17 56.16
N VAL A 48 -19.06 9.07 55.63
CA VAL A 48 -18.55 7.90 54.91
C VAL A 48 -17.71 7.03 55.84
N GLN A 49 -17.96 5.72 55.85
CA GLN A 49 -17.20 4.74 56.63
C GLN A 49 -16.25 3.87 55.78
N ALA A 50 -16.54 3.68 54.50
CA ALA A 50 -15.69 2.96 53.55
C ALA A 50 -15.84 3.49 52.13
N VAL A 51 -14.87 3.21 51.26
CA VAL A 51 -14.84 3.69 49.87
C VAL A 51 -14.77 2.51 48.90
N VAL A 52 -15.57 2.54 47.84
CA VAL A 52 -15.51 1.60 46.72
C VAL A 52 -15.18 2.38 45.45
N LEU A 53 -14.12 1.98 44.74
CA LEU A 53 -13.78 2.52 43.41
C LEU A 53 -14.43 1.67 42.32
N ARG A 54 -15.05 2.31 41.34
CA ARG A 54 -15.69 1.65 40.18
C ARG A 54 -15.41 2.43 38.90
N GLY A 55 -15.12 1.72 37.80
CA GLY A 55 -15.13 2.32 36.47
C GLY A 55 -16.50 2.18 35.80
N GLU A 56 -16.89 3.16 34.99
CA GLU A 56 -18.14 3.13 34.24
C GLU A 56 -18.05 2.21 33.00
N ARG A 57 -19.20 1.80 32.44
CA ARG A 57 -19.32 1.08 31.14
C ARG A 57 -18.66 -0.30 31.10
N GLY A 58 -18.66 -1.01 32.22
CA GLY A 58 -18.16 -2.38 32.31
C GLY A 58 -16.65 -2.51 32.16
N VAL A 59 -15.89 -1.42 32.29
CA VAL A 59 -14.42 -1.42 32.29
C VAL A 59 -13.96 -0.71 33.56
N PHE A 60 -13.09 -1.34 34.36
CA PHE A 60 -12.50 -0.64 35.48
C PHE A 60 -11.50 0.38 34.96
N SER A 61 -10.41 -0.06 34.34
CA SER A 61 -9.49 0.79 33.58
C SER A 61 -8.63 -0.03 32.62
N GLY A 62 -8.44 0.48 31.41
CA GLY A 62 -7.53 -0.07 30.41
C GLY A 62 -6.04 0.23 30.66
N GLY A 63 -5.70 0.97 31.74
CA GLY A 63 -4.33 1.36 32.08
C GLY A 63 -4.07 2.86 31.93
N ALA A 64 -2.79 3.25 32.02
CA ALA A 64 -2.37 4.62 31.76
C ALA A 64 -2.68 5.07 30.33
N ASP A 65 -2.92 6.36 30.10
CA ASP A 65 -3.09 6.88 28.75
C ASP A 65 -1.75 6.91 28.03
N ILE A 66 -1.58 5.99 27.07
CA ILE A 66 -0.30 5.80 26.38
C ILE A 66 0.09 7.04 25.56
N ARG A 67 -0.88 7.91 25.21
CA ARG A 67 -0.61 9.13 24.44
C ARG A 67 0.23 10.13 25.23
N GLU A 68 0.09 10.14 26.55
CA GLU A 68 0.84 11.02 27.44
C GLU A 68 2.32 10.63 27.51
N PHE A 69 2.68 9.37 27.26
CA PHE A 69 4.09 8.98 27.24
C PHE A 69 4.87 9.71 26.14
N GLY A 70 4.26 10.00 24.99
CA GLY A 70 4.93 10.79 23.94
C GLY A 70 5.29 12.21 24.41
N GLU A 71 4.41 12.87 25.16
CA GLU A 71 4.59 14.22 25.69
C GLU A 71 5.52 14.27 26.92
N LEU A 72 5.41 13.28 27.81
CA LEU A 72 6.32 13.11 28.96
C LEU A 72 7.77 12.81 28.51
N LEU A 73 7.94 12.04 27.42
CA LEU A 73 9.24 11.72 26.85
C LEU A 73 9.90 12.88 26.11
N SER A 74 9.12 13.84 25.65
CA SER A 74 9.63 14.99 24.88
C SER A 74 9.85 16.25 25.73
N SER A 75 9.32 16.32 26.96
CA SER A 75 9.34 17.53 27.79
C SER A 75 10.31 17.51 28.98
N ASN A 76 11.03 16.40 29.25
CA ASN A 76 11.84 16.24 30.47
C ASN A 76 11.06 16.48 31.79
N LEU A 77 9.73 16.56 31.74
CA LEU A 77 8.88 16.77 32.90
C LEU A 77 8.60 15.42 33.56
N GLY A 78 9.22 15.18 34.73
CA GLY A 78 8.85 14.05 35.58
C GLY A 78 7.44 14.17 36.13
N MET A 79 6.83 13.05 36.53
CA MET A 79 5.56 13.08 37.26
C MET A 79 5.75 13.74 38.63
N THR A 80 4.84 14.63 39.03
CA THR A 80 4.87 15.25 40.35
C THR A 80 4.34 14.30 41.44
N GLU A 81 4.60 14.59 42.71
CA GLU A 81 4.02 13.83 43.82
C GLU A 81 2.48 13.83 43.75
N ALA A 82 1.87 14.95 43.37
CA ALA A 82 0.42 15.06 43.20
C ALA A 82 -0.15 14.11 42.13
N ASP A 83 0.64 13.80 41.09
CA ASP A 83 0.23 12.92 39.98
C ASP A 83 0.21 11.44 40.36
N THR A 84 0.89 11.09 41.46
CA THR A 84 1.06 9.70 41.93
C THR A 84 0.50 9.46 43.32
N GLU A 85 0.04 10.50 44.05
CA GLU A 85 -0.40 10.40 45.44
C GLU A 85 -1.53 9.39 45.66
N LEU A 86 -2.46 9.28 44.71
CA LEU A 86 -3.53 8.27 44.71
C LEU A 86 -2.97 6.85 44.90
N PHE A 87 -1.87 6.56 44.22
CA PHE A 87 -1.22 5.25 44.22
C PHE A 87 -0.20 5.11 45.33
N ARG A 88 0.22 6.19 46.01
CA ARG A 88 1.30 6.14 46.98
C ARG A 88 0.80 5.78 48.37
N THR A 89 -0.18 6.53 48.90
CA THR A 89 -0.71 6.28 50.25
C THR A 89 -2.23 6.42 50.39
N ALA A 90 -2.88 7.28 49.58
CA ALA A 90 -4.27 7.68 49.81
C ALA A 90 -5.28 6.51 49.91
N LEU A 91 -5.17 5.50 49.05
CA LEU A 91 -6.09 4.36 49.03
C LEU A 91 -5.73 3.26 50.04
N GLU A 92 -4.45 3.09 50.32
CA GLU A 92 -3.93 1.93 51.01
C GLU A 92 -3.84 2.14 52.53
N THR A 93 -3.28 3.28 52.93
CA THR A 93 -3.07 3.67 54.34
C THR A 93 -4.05 4.73 54.82
N GLY A 94 -4.98 5.18 53.97
CA GLY A 94 -6.02 6.15 54.33
C GLY A 94 -6.87 5.71 55.52
N PRO A 95 -7.59 6.61 56.20
CA PRO A 95 -8.27 6.33 57.47
C PRO A 95 -9.46 5.37 57.35
N LYS A 96 -9.94 5.08 56.13
CA LYS A 96 -11.11 4.24 55.86
C LYS A 96 -10.77 3.09 54.91
N PRO A 97 -11.41 1.91 55.02
CA PRO A 97 -11.19 0.80 54.11
C PRO A 97 -11.57 1.14 52.66
N THR A 98 -10.76 0.69 51.70
CA THR A 98 -11.01 0.84 50.26
C THR A 98 -11.19 -0.50 49.56
N VAL A 99 -12.11 -0.57 48.60
CA VAL A 99 -12.32 -1.75 47.75
C VAL A 99 -12.37 -1.37 46.28
N ALA A 100 -11.61 -2.05 45.43
CA ALA A 100 -11.73 -1.93 43.98
C ALA A 100 -12.84 -2.86 43.45
N CYS A 101 -13.83 -2.31 42.76
CA CYS A 101 -14.91 -3.03 42.10
C CYS A 101 -14.58 -3.20 40.61
N VAL A 102 -14.00 -4.35 40.25
CA VAL A 102 -13.49 -4.63 38.90
C VAL A 102 -14.56 -5.34 38.06
N GLU A 103 -15.35 -4.58 37.31
CA GLU A 103 -16.44 -5.12 36.49
C GLU A 103 -15.95 -5.78 35.18
N GLY A 104 -14.83 -5.32 34.62
CA GLY A 104 -14.24 -5.84 33.38
C GLY A 104 -12.72 -5.75 33.39
N LEU A 105 -12.13 -4.97 32.47
CA LEU A 105 -10.66 -4.85 32.39
C LEU A 105 -10.09 -3.98 33.52
N ALA A 106 -9.05 -4.47 34.19
CA ALA A 106 -8.14 -3.70 35.04
C ALA A 106 -6.69 -4.02 34.62
N LEU A 107 -6.17 -3.26 33.64
CA LEU A 107 -4.86 -3.52 33.03
C LEU A 107 -3.87 -2.42 33.37
N GLY A 108 -2.59 -2.78 33.49
CA GLY A 108 -1.48 -1.87 33.77
C GLY A 108 -1.74 -0.96 34.97
N GLY A 109 -1.64 0.36 34.79
CA GLY A 109 -2.01 1.35 35.80
C GLY A 109 -3.41 1.16 36.42
N GLY A 110 -4.37 0.57 35.70
CA GLY A 110 -5.68 0.19 36.23
C GLY A 110 -5.62 -0.98 37.22
N CYS A 111 -4.76 -1.96 36.95
CA CYS A 111 -4.44 -3.02 37.90
C CYS A 111 -3.67 -2.44 39.10
N GLU A 112 -2.71 -1.53 38.88
CA GLU A 112 -1.97 -0.86 39.96
C GLU A 112 -2.90 -0.03 40.87
N LEU A 113 -3.92 0.62 40.30
CA LEU A 113 -4.96 1.32 41.06
C LEU A 113 -5.77 0.35 41.94
N ALA A 114 -6.12 -0.82 41.39
CA ALA A 114 -6.81 -1.87 42.14
C ALA A 114 -5.92 -2.48 43.24
N LEU A 115 -4.62 -2.63 42.98
CA LEU A 115 -3.62 -3.08 43.96
C LEU A 115 -3.42 -2.06 45.09
N ALA A 116 -3.56 -0.76 44.82
CA ALA A 116 -3.49 0.27 45.85
C ALA A 116 -4.70 0.27 46.81
N CYS A 117 -5.80 -0.40 46.48
CA CYS A 117 -6.93 -0.58 47.38
C CYS A 117 -6.67 -1.67 48.43
N ASN A 118 -7.35 -1.61 49.59
CA ASN A 118 -7.20 -2.64 50.62
C ASN A 118 -7.70 -4.02 50.13
N ALA A 119 -8.82 -4.06 49.39
CA ALA A 119 -9.35 -5.29 48.82
C ALA A 119 -9.85 -5.10 47.38
N ARG A 120 -10.05 -6.21 46.65
CA ARG A 120 -10.52 -6.25 45.25
C ARG A 120 -11.65 -7.25 45.08
N VAL A 121 -12.75 -6.84 44.46
CA VAL A 121 -13.84 -7.73 44.04
C VAL A 121 -13.98 -7.65 42.53
N ALA A 122 -13.93 -8.80 41.86
CA ALA A 122 -14.00 -8.89 40.41
C ALA A 122 -15.33 -9.50 39.94
N SER A 123 -15.80 -9.10 38.76
CA SER A 123 -16.86 -9.85 38.08
C SER A 123 -16.28 -11.12 37.45
N SER A 124 -17.11 -12.12 37.15
CA SER A 124 -16.70 -13.33 36.40
C SER A 124 -16.19 -13.05 34.98
N LYS A 125 -16.42 -11.84 34.44
CA LYS A 125 -15.91 -11.42 33.11
C LYS A 125 -14.64 -10.57 33.20
N ALA A 126 -14.15 -10.30 34.41
CA ALA A 126 -13.02 -9.42 34.63
C ALA A 126 -11.70 -10.04 34.14
N GLN A 127 -10.80 -9.18 33.70
CA GLN A 127 -9.42 -9.56 33.38
C GLN A 127 -8.46 -8.54 34.00
N LEU A 128 -7.45 -9.04 34.71
CA LEU A 128 -6.46 -8.23 35.41
C LEU A 128 -5.05 -8.57 34.93
N GLY A 129 -4.16 -7.58 34.88
CA GLY A 129 -2.76 -7.84 34.51
C GLY A 129 -1.91 -6.59 34.37
N LEU A 130 -0.60 -6.79 34.26
CA LEU A 130 0.42 -5.75 34.08
C LEU A 130 1.15 -5.96 32.74
N PRO A 131 0.60 -5.46 31.61
CA PRO A 131 1.13 -5.71 30.27
C PRO A 131 2.18 -4.70 29.79
N GLU A 132 2.73 -3.85 30.67
CA GLU A 132 3.63 -2.74 30.34
C GLU A 132 4.85 -3.17 29.52
N LEU A 133 5.37 -4.39 29.73
CA LEU A 133 6.55 -4.87 29.01
C LEU A 133 6.31 -5.04 27.51
N LYS A 134 5.05 -5.17 27.07
CA LYS A 134 4.67 -5.15 25.63
C LYS A 134 4.89 -3.79 24.97
N LEU A 135 4.97 -2.72 25.76
CA LEU A 135 5.24 -1.34 25.32
C LEU A 135 6.69 -0.92 25.55
N GLY A 136 7.55 -1.86 25.96
CA GLY A 136 8.93 -1.54 26.34
C GLY A 136 9.03 -0.81 27.68
N LEU A 137 8.00 -0.90 28.53
CA LEU A 137 7.92 -0.24 29.83
C LEU A 137 7.86 -1.29 30.95
N ILE A 138 7.97 -0.83 32.19
CA ILE A 138 7.67 -1.63 33.38
C ILE A 138 6.45 -1.02 34.09
N PRO A 139 5.79 -1.74 35.02
CA PRO A 139 4.82 -1.10 35.92
C PRO A 139 5.49 0.06 36.67
N GLY A 140 4.80 1.19 36.79
CA GLY A 140 5.41 2.46 37.25
C GLY A 140 4.61 3.19 38.32
N LEU A 141 3.52 2.60 38.81
CA LEU A 141 2.65 3.14 39.86
C LEU A 141 2.56 2.14 41.04
N GLY A 142 3.69 1.50 41.35
CA GLY A 142 3.88 0.58 42.47
C GLY A 142 3.60 -0.88 42.15
N GLY A 143 3.30 -1.24 40.90
CA GLY A 143 2.99 -2.60 40.50
C GLY A 143 4.13 -3.59 40.80
N THR A 144 5.38 -3.21 40.53
CA THR A 144 6.56 -4.05 40.84
C THR A 144 6.79 -4.20 42.34
N GLN A 145 6.19 -3.35 43.16
CA GLN A 145 6.31 -3.41 44.61
C GLN A 145 5.13 -4.12 45.27
N ARG A 146 3.90 -3.87 44.82
CA ARG A 146 2.68 -4.44 45.41
C ARG A 146 2.43 -5.87 44.98
N LEU A 147 2.61 -6.18 43.69
CA LEU A 147 2.27 -7.51 43.18
C LEU A 147 3.12 -8.62 43.84
N PRO A 148 4.46 -8.51 43.98
CA PRO A 148 5.26 -9.51 44.70
C PRO A 148 4.84 -9.71 46.15
N ARG A 149 4.43 -8.63 46.83
CA ARG A 149 3.98 -8.65 48.22
C ARG A 149 2.54 -9.17 48.36
N LEU A 150 1.76 -9.15 47.28
CA LEU A 150 0.42 -9.71 47.23
C LEU A 150 0.41 -11.19 46.86
N VAL A 151 1.08 -11.61 45.78
CA VAL A 151 0.96 -12.98 45.23
C VAL A 151 2.23 -13.84 45.38
N GLY A 152 3.30 -13.28 45.93
CA GLY A 152 4.63 -13.89 46.01
C GLY A 152 5.53 -13.48 44.84
N VAL A 153 6.84 -13.48 45.07
CA VAL A 153 7.85 -12.91 44.15
C VAL A 153 7.90 -13.63 42.80
N GLU A 154 7.98 -14.96 42.80
CA GLU A 154 8.10 -15.74 41.56
C GLU A 154 6.87 -15.59 40.66
N ARG A 155 5.67 -15.73 41.24
CA ARG A 155 4.41 -15.57 40.50
C ARG A 155 4.25 -14.16 39.95
N ALA A 156 4.63 -13.15 40.73
CA ALA A 156 4.58 -11.76 40.29
C ALA A 156 5.53 -11.51 39.10
N LEU A 157 6.77 -12.01 39.18
CA LEU A 157 7.73 -11.92 38.08
C LEU A 157 7.21 -12.65 36.84
N ASP A 158 6.63 -13.85 36.98
CA ASP A 158 6.08 -14.59 35.85
C ASP A 158 4.91 -13.83 35.20
N LEU A 159 4.01 -13.24 35.97
CA LEU A 159 2.90 -12.43 35.45
C LEU A 159 3.39 -11.19 34.69
N MET A 160 4.37 -10.46 35.22
CA MET A 160 4.91 -9.24 34.60
C MET A 160 5.77 -9.56 33.37
N LEU A 161 6.72 -10.49 33.48
CA LEU A 161 7.64 -10.86 32.40
C LEU A 161 6.93 -11.48 31.20
N THR A 162 5.81 -12.17 31.42
CA THR A 162 4.96 -12.70 30.34
C THR A 162 3.87 -11.72 29.89
N SER A 163 3.66 -10.63 30.63
CA SER A 163 2.56 -9.67 30.39
C SER A 163 1.20 -10.38 30.25
N LYS A 164 0.98 -11.41 31.08
CA LYS A 164 -0.21 -12.26 31.05
C LYS A 164 -1.40 -11.51 31.65
N MET A 165 -2.54 -11.60 30.96
CA MET A 165 -3.83 -11.20 31.50
C MET A 165 -4.48 -12.41 32.17
N VAL A 166 -4.94 -12.21 33.40
CA VAL A 166 -5.48 -13.25 34.28
C VAL A 166 -7.00 -13.09 34.32
N ALA A 167 -7.73 -14.17 34.05
CA ALA A 167 -9.19 -14.20 34.20
C ALA A 167 -9.61 -14.18 35.67
N ALA A 168 -10.86 -13.84 35.97
CA ALA A 168 -11.35 -13.66 37.33
C ALA A 168 -11.08 -14.88 38.25
N GLU A 169 -11.33 -16.09 37.76
CA GLU A 169 -11.16 -17.34 38.50
C GLU A 169 -9.69 -17.57 38.89
N GLU A 170 -8.78 -17.47 37.91
CA GLU A 170 -7.34 -17.59 38.15
C GLU A 170 -6.84 -16.45 39.06
N ALA A 171 -7.40 -15.24 38.93
CA ALA A 171 -7.04 -14.12 39.79
C ALA A 171 -7.43 -14.36 41.25
N LEU A 172 -8.53 -15.07 41.52
CA LEU A 172 -8.93 -15.44 42.88
C LEU A 172 -8.00 -16.53 43.44
N GLU A 173 -7.66 -17.54 42.65
CA GLU A 173 -6.73 -18.61 43.04
C GLU A 173 -5.33 -18.07 43.38
N LEU A 174 -4.85 -17.09 42.62
CA LEU A 174 -3.57 -16.42 42.86
C LEU A 174 -3.62 -15.47 44.07
N GLY A 175 -4.81 -15.09 44.54
CA GLY A 175 -5.02 -14.05 45.56
C GLY A 175 -4.84 -12.63 45.03
N LEU A 176 -4.90 -12.45 43.71
CA LEU A 176 -4.92 -11.13 43.06
C LEU A 176 -6.24 -10.41 43.32
N VAL A 177 -7.35 -11.15 43.44
CA VAL A 177 -8.66 -10.64 43.88
C VAL A 177 -9.15 -11.39 45.13
N ASP A 178 -9.98 -10.72 45.93
CA ASP A 178 -10.48 -11.24 47.22
C ASP A 178 -11.82 -11.95 47.11
N ALA A 179 -12.60 -11.67 46.06
CA ALA A 179 -13.87 -12.32 45.76
C ALA A 179 -14.26 -12.14 44.29
N ILE A 180 -15.08 -13.06 43.79
CA ILE A 180 -15.73 -12.98 42.47
C ILE A 180 -17.25 -12.87 42.65
N SER A 181 -17.93 -12.17 41.75
CA SER A 181 -19.39 -12.14 41.66
C SER A 181 -19.87 -12.05 40.21
N ALA A 182 -21.17 -12.18 39.98
CA ALA A 182 -21.76 -11.88 38.68
C ALA A 182 -21.67 -10.37 38.37
N PRO A 183 -21.60 -9.95 37.09
CA PRO A 183 -21.44 -8.55 36.71
C PRO A 183 -22.47 -7.58 37.31
N ASP A 184 -23.71 -8.02 37.49
CA ASP A 184 -24.82 -7.26 38.09
C ASP A 184 -24.73 -7.19 39.63
N ALA A 185 -24.05 -8.12 40.28
CA ALA A 185 -23.91 -8.20 41.73
C ALA A 185 -22.54 -7.73 42.27
N VAL A 186 -21.57 -7.46 41.40
CA VAL A 186 -20.18 -7.15 41.78
C VAL A 186 -20.06 -5.91 42.67
N LEU A 187 -20.86 -4.86 42.41
CA LEU A 187 -20.85 -3.65 43.22
C LEU A 187 -21.37 -3.90 44.64
N GLU A 188 -22.48 -4.64 44.77
CA GLU A 188 -23.03 -5.00 46.08
C GLU A 188 -22.04 -5.85 46.87
N ARG A 189 -21.38 -6.80 46.20
CA ARG A 189 -20.35 -7.62 46.82
C ARG A 189 -19.14 -6.80 47.29
N ALA A 190 -18.70 -5.81 46.51
CA ALA A 190 -17.64 -4.88 46.89
C ALA A 190 -18.02 -4.04 48.12
N CYS A 191 -19.25 -3.50 48.15
CA CYS A 191 -19.75 -2.72 49.29
C CYS A 191 -19.83 -3.58 50.57
N GLN A 192 -20.34 -4.81 50.46
CA GLN A 192 -20.39 -5.76 51.57
C GLN A 192 -19.00 -6.04 52.15
N LEU A 193 -18.01 -6.27 51.27
CA LEU A 193 -16.63 -6.50 51.70
C LEU A 193 -16.03 -5.28 52.41
N ALA A 194 -16.34 -4.08 51.94
CA ALA A 194 -15.90 -2.85 52.57
C ALA A 194 -16.47 -2.71 54.00
N LEU A 195 -17.77 -2.99 54.18
CA LEU A 195 -18.44 -2.95 55.48
C LEU A 195 -17.96 -4.04 56.45
N GLN A 196 -17.57 -5.21 55.95
CA GLN A 196 -16.96 -6.24 56.79
C GLN A 196 -15.64 -5.77 57.41
N MET A 197 -14.87 -4.94 56.69
CA MET A 197 -13.64 -4.33 57.22
C MET A 197 -13.93 -3.24 58.24
N VAL A 198 -14.99 -2.45 58.06
CA VAL A 198 -15.42 -1.43 59.04
C VAL A 198 -15.90 -2.06 60.34
N THR A 199 -16.69 -3.13 60.26
CA THR A 199 -17.30 -3.79 61.42
C THR A 199 -16.35 -4.76 62.14
N GLY A 200 -15.13 -4.96 61.63
CA GLY A 200 -14.16 -5.91 62.18
C GLY A 200 -14.45 -7.38 61.87
N LYS A 201 -15.54 -7.69 61.15
CA LYS A 201 -15.85 -9.07 60.70
C LYS A 201 -14.78 -9.64 59.78
N ARG A 202 -14.04 -8.79 59.07
CA ARG A 202 -12.83 -9.13 58.33
C ARG A 202 -11.75 -8.12 58.71
N PRO A 203 -10.53 -8.55 59.06
CA PRO A 203 -9.46 -7.60 59.37
C PRO A 203 -9.10 -6.81 58.12
N ARG A 204 -8.84 -5.51 58.29
CA ARG A 204 -8.25 -4.69 57.22
C ARG A 204 -6.83 -5.20 56.94
N PRO A 205 -6.49 -5.53 55.69
CA PRO A 205 -5.16 -6.04 55.38
C PRO A 205 -4.09 -4.95 55.58
N SER A 206 -2.90 -5.38 56.02
CA SER A 206 -1.73 -4.50 56.11
C SER A 206 -1.38 -3.92 54.73
N PRO A 207 -0.86 -2.68 54.66
CA PRO A 207 -0.44 -2.06 53.40
C PRO A 207 0.54 -2.96 52.64
N LEU A 208 0.22 -3.29 51.39
CA LEU A 208 1.06 -4.11 50.51
C LEU A 208 2.43 -3.51 50.32
N LEU A 209 2.60 -2.18 50.21
CA LEU A 209 3.93 -1.58 50.04
C LEU A 209 4.90 -1.93 51.19
N THR A 210 4.41 -2.09 52.41
CA THR A 210 5.23 -2.41 53.59
C THR A 210 5.07 -3.86 54.07
N ARG A 211 4.25 -4.66 53.38
CA ARG A 211 3.95 -6.04 53.76
C ARG A 211 5.12 -6.97 53.45
N THR A 212 5.44 -7.87 54.38
CA THR A 212 6.62 -8.75 54.28
C THR A 212 6.34 -10.25 54.37
N ASP A 213 5.14 -10.67 54.78
CA ASP A 213 4.79 -12.09 55.01
C ASP A 213 4.99 -12.99 53.78
N ARG A 214 4.83 -12.46 52.57
CA ARG A 214 5.05 -13.21 51.31
C ARG A 214 6.42 -12.98 50.66
N VAL A 215 7.30 -12.20 51.31
CA VAL A 215 8.62 -11.84 50.76
C VAL A 215 9.79 -12.01 51.74
N ALA A 216 9.53 -12.30 53.01
CA ALA A 216 10.55 -12.33 54.07
C ALA A 216 11.58 -13.46 53.89
N ASP A 217 11.14 -14.65 53.48
CA ASP A 217 11.98 -15.86 53.38
C ASP A 217 12.46 -16.14 51.95
N VAL A 218 12.44 -15.13 51.07
CA VAL A 218 12.80 -15.31 49.66
C VAL A 218 14.32 -15.25 49.49
N ASP A 219 14.90 -16.27 48.81
CA ASP A 219 16.30 -16.24 48.40
C ASP A 219 16.50 -15.30 47.20
N LEU A 220 16.73 -14.02 47.50
CA LEU A 220 16.98 -12.99 46.50
C LEU A 220 18.25 -13.25 45.68
N LYS A 221 19.25 -13.94 46.24
CA LYS A 221 20.48 -14.27 45.50
C LYS A 221 20.20 -15.32 44.44
N GLN A 222 19.46 -16.38 44.79
CA GLN A 222 19.03 -17.41 43.85
C GLN A 222 18.13 -16.84 42.74
N LEU A 223 17.17 -15.98 43.10
CA LEU A 223 16.31 -15.33 42.11
C LEU A 223 17.09 -14.40 41.18
N ARG A 224 18.04 -13.62 41.71
CA ARG A 224 18.91 -12.76 40.88
C ARG A 224 19.73 -13.61 39.92
N ALA A 225 20.33 -14.71 40.38
CA ALA A 225 21.13 -15.60 39.54
C ALA A 225 20.32 -16.32 38.45
N SER A 226 19.03 -16.60 38.69
CA SER A 226 18.18 -17.31 37.73
C SER A 226 17.43 -16.40 36.75
N ARG A 227 16.98 -15.21 37.19
CA ARG A 227 16.11 -14.33 36.39
C ARG A 227 16.86 -13.21 35.68
N LEU A 228 17.95 -12.69 36.25
CA LEU A 228 18.67 -11.55 35.68
C LEU A 228 19.49 -11.90 34.42
N PRO A 229 20.25 -13.01 34.36
CA PRO A 229 21.06 -13.32 33.17
C PRO A 229 20.25 -13.49 31.87
N PRO A 230 19.09 -14.21 31.87
CA PRO A 230 18.24 -14.27 30.69
C PRO A 230 17.72 -12.89 30.23
N ALA A 231 17.35 -12.03 31.18
CA ALA A 231 16.86 -10.68 30.89
C ALA A 231 17.96 -9.77 30.34
N ALA A 232 19.16 -9.82 30.92
CA ALA A 232 20.34 -9.09 30.44
C ALA A 232 20.75 -9.53 29.04
N LYS A 233 20.74 -10.84 28.76
CA LYS A 233 21.00 -11.38 27.42
C LYS A 233 19.96 -10.90 26.39
N GLN A 234 18.70 -10.78 26.81
CA GLN A 234 17.65 -10.23 25.95
C GLN A 234 17.89 -8.74 25.66
N ARG A 235 18.32 -7.96 26.66
CA ARG A 235 18.72 -6.56 26.49
C ARG A 235 19.88 -6.43 25.50
N GLU A 236 20.96 -7.18 25.69
CA GLU A 236 22.13 -7.15 24.81
C GLU A 236 21.77 -7.46 23.35
N ARG A 237 20.87 -8.43 23.14
CA ARG A 237 20.46 -8.86 21.80
C ARG A 237 19.46 -7.90 21.13
N THR A 238 18.57 -7.26 21.88
CA THR A 238 17.39 -6.58 21.31
C THR A 238 17.26 -5.11 21.69
N GLY A 239 18.08 -4.60 22.61
CA GLY A 239 17.96 -3.26 23.18
C GLY A 239 16.77 -3.08 24.14
N GLN A 240 16.02 -4.14 24.42
CA GLN A 240 14.84 -4.12 25.29
C GLN A 240 15.24 -4.09 26.77
N LEU A 241 15.31 -2.88 27.34
CA LEU A 241 15.70 -2.66 28.74
C LEU A 241 14.67 -3.20 29.74
N GLN A 242 13.39 -3.25 29.35
CA GLN A 242 12.26 -3.45 30.27
C GLN A 242 12.26 -4.79 30.99
N PHE A 243 12.80 -5.85 30.39
CA PHE A 243 12.85 -7.17 31.04
C PHE A 243 13.83 -7.16 32.21
N GLU A 244 15.02 -6.62 31.99
CA GLU A 244 16.05 -6.50 33.04
C GLU A 244 15.60 -5.52 34.11
N ALA A 245 15.07 -4.37 33.70
CA ALA A 245 14.52 -3.35 34.58
C ALA A 245 13.38 -3.89 35.46
N CYS A 246 12.48 -4.73 34.93
CA CYS A 246 11.40 -5.32 35.72
C CYS A 246 11.93 -6.25 36.82
N VAL A 247 12.94 -7.06 36.51
CA VAL A 247 13.58 -7.95 37.50
C VAL A 247 14.29 -7.11 38.57
N LEU A 248 15.07 -6.11 38.16
CA LEU A 248 15.78 -5.23 39.09
C LEU A 248 14.83 -4.42 39.98
N ALA A 249 13.76 -3.86 39.43
CA ALA A 249 12.77 -3.10 40.20
C ALA A 249 12.19 -3.91 41.36
N VAL A 250 11.90 -5.20 41.12
CA VAL A 250 11.43 -6.12 42.16
C VAL A 250 12.54 -6.46 43.15
N LEU A 251 13.69 -6.95 42.67
CA LEU A 251 14.73 -7.48 43.56
C LEU A 251 15.42 -6.37 44.38
N ASP A 252 15.81 -5.26 43.74
CA ASP A 252 16.42 -4.11 44.43
C ASP A 252 15.40 -3.51 45.43
N GLY A 253 14.12 -3.45 45.06
CA GLY A 253 13.06 -2.95 45.94
C GLY A 253 12.81 -3.83 47.17
N LEU A 254 13.08 -5.13 47.10
CA LEU A 254 13.03 -6.05 48.24
C LEU A 254 14.30 -5.94 49.11
N GLU A 255 15.47 -5.80 48.51
CA GLU A 255 16.75 -5.64 49.24
C GLU A 255 16.80 -4.35 50.06
N LEU A 256 16.20 -3.27 49.57
CA LEU A 256 16.11 -1.99 50.27
C LEU A 256 15.16 -2.02 51.49
N LYS A 257 14.49 -3.15 51.76
CA LYS A 257 13.61 -3.43 52.92
C LYS A 257 12.49 -2.40 53.18
N GLY A 258 12.23 -1.48 52.26
CA GLY A 258 11.21 -0.43 52.40
C GLY A 258 10.47 -0.18 51.09
N GLY A 259 9.13 -0.28 51.13
CA GLY A 259 8.25 -0.10 49.96
C GLY A 259 8.44 1.23 49.23
N THR A 260 8.74 2.31 49.95
CA THR A 260 9.02 3.63 49.38
C THR A 260 10.36 3.68 48.63
N ALA A 261 11.38 2.98 49.11
CA ALA A 261 12.68 2.91 48.44
C ALA A 261 12.57 2.09 47.15
N GLY A 262 11.86 0.95 47.19
CA GLY A 262 11.53 0.16 46.01
C GLY A 262 10.68 0.92 44.98
N TRP A 263 9.73 1.75 45.43
CA TRP A 263 8.96 2.63 44.55
C TRP A 263 9.85 3.63 43.80
N ARG A 264 10.78 4.30 44.50
CA ARG A 264 11.70 5.24 43.84
C ARG A 264 12.56 4.52 42.79
N ARG A 265 13.03 3.31 43.13
CA ARG A 265 13.79 2.47 42.21
C ARG A 265 12.96 2.04 40.99
N GLU A 266 11.69 1.69 41.17
CA GLU A 266 10.75 1.43 40.07
C GLU A 266 10.63 2.66 39.16
N ALA A 267 10.41 3.85 39.72
CA ALA A 267 10.27 5.08 38.95
C ALA A 267 11.53 5.44 38.14
N GLU A 268 12.73 5.25 38.71
CA GLU A 268 14.00 5.43 38.01
C GLU A 268 14.13 4.49 36.80
N LEU A 269 13.86 3.20 37.00
CA LEU A 269 13.97 2.18 35.96
C LEU A 269 12.88 2.35 34.89
N PHE A 270 11.69 2.78 35.29
CA PHE A 270 10.62 3.16 34.38
C PHE A 270 11.05 4.28 33.44
N ALA A 271 11.64 5.35 33.98
CA ALA A 271 12.12 6.49 33.18
C ALA A 271 13.21 6.07 32.17
N GLN A 272 14.13 5.18 32.57
CA GLN A 272 15.13 4.62 31.68
C GLN A 272 14.52 3.79 30.54
N CYS A 273 13.53 2.95 30.85
CA CYS A 273 12.81 2.16 29.85
C CYS A 273 12.08 3.06 28.85
N ALA A 274 11.35 4.06 29.35
CA ALA A 274 10.57 4.98 28.54
C ALA A 274 11.47 5.77 27.57
N ALA A 275 12.68 6.16 28.00
CA ALA A 275 13.65 6.86 27.16
C ALA A 275 14.29 5.97 26.06
N SER A 276 14.17 4.65 26.15
CA SER A 276 14.81 3.71 25.23
C SER A 276 14.18 3.71 23.83
N GLU A 277 15.01 3.50 22.80
CA GLU A 277 14.54 3.38 21.42
C GLU A 277 13.58 2.20 21.22
N ALA A 278 13.80 1.09 21.95
CA ALA A 278 12.92 -0.07 21.91
C ALA A 278 11.50 0.25 22.43
N SER A 279 11.37 1.05 23.50
CA SER A 279 10.06 1.46 24.00
C SER A 279 9.36 2.40 23.03
N LYS A 280 10.06 3.41 22.49
CA LYS A 280 9.49 4.32 21.47
C LYS A 280 8.98 3.55 20.25
N ALA A 281 9.74 2.57 19.78
CA ALA A 281 9.37 1.68 18.69
C ALA A 281 8.13 0.82 19.01
N LEU A 282 8.05 0.20 20.19
CA LEU A 282 6.91 -0.62 20.59
C LEU A 282 5.64 0.22 20.77
N ILE A 283 5.77 1.45 21.30
CA ILE A 283 4.67 2.41 21.40
C ILE A 283 4.19 2.85 20.00
N HIS A 284 5.11 3.10 19.05
CA HIS A 284 4.77 3.34 17.65
C HIS A 284 3.94 2.19 17.07
N VAL A 285 4.40 0.95 17.20
CA VAL A 285 3.67 -0.25 16.73
C VAL A 285 2.28 -0.33 17.38
N PHE A 286 2.18 -0.05 18.68
CA PHE A 286 0.90 -0.04 19.37
C PHE A 286 -0.10 0.96 18.76
N PHE A 287 0.32 2.21 18.55
CA PHE A 287 -0.55 3.22 17.95
C PHE A 287 -0.86 2.96 16.48
N ALA A 288 0.16 2.57 15.70
CA ALA A 288 0.01 2.25 14.30
C ALA A 288 -1.04 1.14 14.13
N SER A 289 -0.94 0.04 14.88
CA SER A 289 -1.86 -1.11 14.81
C SER A 289 -3.35 -0.76 15.04
N ARG A 290 -3.65 0.33 15.75
CA ARG A 290 -5.01 0.78 16.05
C ARG A 290 -5.58 1.78 15.03
N GLY A 291 -4.76 2.29 14.11
CA GLY A 291 -5.19 3.25 13.08
C GLY A 291 -5.40 2.66 11.68
N ASN A 292 -5.15 1.36 11.50
CA ASN A 292 -4.82 0.73 10.20
C ASN A 292 -5.94 0.65 9.14
N ALA A 293 -7.19 0.96 9.51
CA ALA A 293 -8.33 0.86 8.59
C ALA A 293 -8.79 2.23 8.02
N GLY A 294 -8.15 3.34 8.41
CA GLY A 294 -8.45 4.67 7.89
C GLY A 294 -9.92 5.12 8.10
N PRO A 295 -10.41 6.12 7.34
CA PRO A 295 -11.78 6.64 7.48
C PRO A 295 -12.88 5.63 7.17
N MET A 296 -12.55 4.56 6.42
CA MET A 296 -13.49 3.54 5.95
C MET A 296 -14.01 2.60 7.05
N GLU A 297 -13.38 2.62 8.23
CA GLU A 297 -13.77 1.84 9.41
C GLU A 297 -15.04 2.36 10.12
N ARG A 298 -15.47 3.59 9.82
CA ARG A 298 -16.59 4.24 10.53
C ARG A 298 -17.99 3.73 10.13
N SER A 299 -18.09 2.73 9.27
CA SER A 299 -19.35 2.19 8.74
C SER A 299 -19.86 0.98 9.54
N VAL A 300 -21.19 0.82 9.60
CA VAL A 300 -21.94 -0.09 10.50
C VAL A 300 -22.18 -1.48 9.87
N VAL A 301 -21.28 -1.97 8.99
CA VAL A 301 -21.48 -3.29 8.35
C VAL A 301 -21.18 -4.39 9.37
N ALA A 302 -22.16 -5.28 9.59
CA ALA A 302 -21.97 -6.46 10.43
C ALA A 302 -20.99 -7.45 9.77
N ALA A 303 -20.24 -8.18 10.59
CA ALA A 303 -19.35 -9.21 10.08
C ALA A 303 -20.17 -10.36 9.45
N PRO A 304 -19.67 -10.99 8.36
CA PRO A 304 -20.41 -12.03 7.67
C PRO A 304 -20.53 -13.26 8.57
N ARG A 305 -21.76 -13.78 8.73
CA ARG A 305 -22.00 -14.99 9.52
C ARG A 305 -21.63 -16.24 8.72
N ARG A 306 -22.00 -16.28 7.43
CA ARG A 306 -21.73 -17.41 6.53
C ARG A 306 -20.67 -17.05 5.51
N VAL A 307 -19.53 -17.73 5.60
CA VAL A 307 -18.39 -17.53 4.70
C VAL A 307 -18.11 -18.81 3.93
N ALA A 308 -18.07 -18.74 2.60
CA ALA A 308 -17.62 -19.85 1.77
C ALA A 308 -16.10 -19.78 1.58
N VAL A 309 -15.38 -20.87 1.84
CA VAL A 309 -13.92 -20.96 1.63
C VAL A 309 -13.66 -21.94 0.49
N ILE A 310 -13.02 -21.47 -0.58
CA ILE A 310 -12.74 -22.28 -1.78
C ILE A 310 -11.31 -22.79 -1.74
N GLY A 311 -11.13 -24.10 -1.64
CA GLY A 311 -9.84 -24.76 -1.44
C GLY A 311 -9.56 -24.98 0.05
N GLY A 312 -9.24 -26.22 0.42
CA GLY A 312 -8.98 -26.72 1.77
C GLY A 312 -7.52 -27.10 2.02
N GLY A 313 -6.61 -26.54 1.23
CA GLY A 313 -5.16 -26.63 1.41
C GLY A 313 -4.67 -25.93 2.69
N LEU A 314 -3.38 -25.62 2.76
CA LEU A 314 -2.76 -24.99 3.95
C LEU A 314 -3.45 -23.66 4.33
N MET A 315 -3.66 -22.78 3.35
CA MET A 315 -4.27 -21.47 3.57
C MET A 315 -5.76 -21.58 3.89
N GLY A 316 -6.53 -22.23 3.02
CA GLY A 316 -7.98 -22.34 3.21
C GLY A 316 -8.40 -23.05 4.49
N SER A 317 -7.70 -24.12 4.89
CA SER A 317 -7.95 -24.76 6.20
C SER A 317 -7.61 -23.85 7.38
N GLY A 318 -6.56 -23.02 7.27
CA GLY A 318 -6.25 -22.01 8.27
C GLY A 318 -7.28 -20.87 8.35
N ILE A 319 -7.79 -20.42 7.20
CA ILE A 319 -8.86 -19.40 7.13
C ILE A 319 -10.13 -19.94 7.77
N ALA A 320 -10.56 -21.15 7.38
CA ALA A 320 -11.72 -21.83 7.97
C ALA A 320 -11.57 -21.98 9.49
N THR A 321 -10.38 -22.38 9.97
CA THR A 321 -10.08 -22.49 11.40
C THR A 321 -10.28 -21.14 12.12
N ALA A 322 -9.76 -20.05 11.56
CA ALA A 322 -9.84 -18.72 12.17
C ALA A 322 -11.29 -18.22 12.30
N ILE A 323 -12.13 -18.52 11.30
CA ILE A 323 -13.56 -18.17 11.27
C ILE A 323 -14.34 -18.98 12.31
N LEU A 324 -14.15 -20.31 12.35
CA LEU A 324 -14.83 -21.21 13.28
C LEU A 324 -14.49 -20.90 14.76
N GLU A 325 -13.21 -20.58 15.06
CA GLU A 325 -12.77 -20.21 16.42
C GLU A 325 -13.50 -18.96 16.95
N HIS A 326 -14.02 -18.12 16.06
CA HIS A 326 -14.71 -16.87 16.40
C HIS A 326 -16.20 -16.88 16.01
N GLY A 327 -16.80 -18.08 15.95
CA GLY A 327 -18.24 -18.29 15.86
C GLY A 327 -18.86 -18.06 14.48
N GLY A 328 -18.06 -18.00 13.41
CA GLY A 328 -18.56 -17.95 12.04
C GLY A 328 -18.88 -19.33 11.47
N GLU A 329 -19.82 -19.39 10.54
CA GLU A 329 -20.18 -20.61 9.78
C GLU A 329 -19.38 -20.67 8.48
N VAL A 330 -18.79 -21.84 8.19
CA VAL A 330 -17.94 -22.06 7.01
C VAL A 330 -18.55 -23.09 6.07
N LEU A 331 -18.72 -22.71 4.80
CA LEU A 331 -18.93 -23.63 3.69
C LEU A 331 -17.61 -23.87 2.97
N LEU A 332 -17.00 -25.03 3.17
CA LEU A 332 -15.74 -25.43 2.55
C LEU A 332 -16.00 -26.16 1.23
N LYS A 333 -15.45 -25.62 0.14
CA LYS A 333 -15.51 -26.25 -1.18
C LYS A 333 -14.15 -26.79 -1.60
N GLU A 334 -14.11 -28.05 -2.02
CA GLU A 334 -12.90 -28.70 -2.56
C GLU A 334 -13.14 -29.28 -3.95
N VAL A 335 -12.07 -29.68 -4.64
CA VAL A 335 -12.14 -30.21 -6.02
C VAL A 335 -12.72 -31.63 -6.09
N ASN A 336 -12.60 -32.39 -5.01
CA ASN A 336 -13.12 -33.76 -4.90
C ASN A 336 -13.27 -34.16 -3.42
N GLN A 337 -13.91 -35.31 -3.19
CA GLN A 337 -14.20 -35.80 -1.85
C GLN A 337 -12.93 -36.13 -1.03
N GLU A 338 -11.87 -36.63 -1.67
CA GLU A 338 -10.61 -36.96 -0.99
C GLU A 338 -9.92 -35.71 -0.43
N ALA A 339 -9.81 -34.67 -1.25
CA ALA A 339 -9.25 -33.37 -0.86
C ALA A 339 -10.09 -32.73 0.25
N LEU A 340 -11.41 -32.85 0.20
CA LEU A 340 -12.32 -32.38 1.23
C LEU A 340 -12.05 -33.07 2.58
N GLN A 341 -11.94 -34.41 2.60
CA GLN A 341 -11.62 -35.15 3.82
C GLN A 341 -10.23 -34.76 4.38
N ALA A 342 -9.24 -34.58 3.52
CA ALA A 342 -7.91 -34.11 3.94
C ALA A 342 -7.98 -32.69 4.56
N ALA A 343 -8.83 -31.81 4.04
CA ALA A 343 -9.05 -30.49 4.59
C ALA A 343 -9.75 -30.53 5.96
N TYR A 344 -10.77 -31.37 6.13
CA TYR A 344 -11.41 -31.63 7.43
C TYR A 344 -10.39 -32.08 8.48
N ALA A 345 -9.51 -33.03 8.14
CA ALA A 345 -8.47 -33.51 9.03
C ALA A 345 -7.43 -32.44 9.39
N ARG A 346 -7.16 -31.46 8.51
CA ARG A 346 -6.31 -30.30 8.82
C ARG A 346 -7.02 -29.35 9.79
N ILE A 347 -8.27 -29.00 9.52
CA ILE A 347 -9.07 -28.11 10.36
C ILE A 347 -9.24 -28.70 11.77
N GLN A 348 -9.54 -29.99 11.88
CA GLN A 348 -9.66 -30.69 13.16
C GLN A 348 -8.36 -30.61 13.97
N ARG A 349 -7.20 -30.86 13.34
CA ARG A 349 -5.89 -30.75 14.00
C ARG A 349 -5.56 -29.33 14.46
N ASN A 350 -5.99 -28.33 13.69
CA ASN A 350 -5.77 -26.93 14.08
C ASN A 350 -6.68 -26.55 15.26
N LEU A 351 -7.97 -26.91 15.21
CA LEU A 351 -8.95 -26.60 16.25
C LEU A 351 -8.69 -27.34 17.57
N SER A 352 -8.31 -28.62 17.53
CA SER A 352 -8.08 -29.41 18.75
C SER A 352 -6.95 -28.86 19.63
N ARG A 353 -6.01 -28.12 19.03
CA ARG A 353 -4.92 -27.43 19.75
C ARG A 353 -5.35 -26.08 20.35
N ARG A 354 -6.52 -25.56 19.98
CA ARG A 354 -6.94 -24.17 20.23
C ARG A 354 -8.27 -24.06 20.97
N SER A 355 -9.16 -25.04 20.81
CA SER A 355 -10.49 -25.05 21.42
C SER A 355 -10.80 -26.41 22.01
N ARG A 356 -11.40 -26.42 23.21
CA ARG A 356 -11.93 -27.63 23.86
C ARG A 356 -13.20 -28.15 23.18
N ASP A 357 -13.91 -27.29 22.45
CA ASP A 357 -15.17 -27.58 21.77
C ASP A 357 -14.97 -27.86 20.27
N ALA A 358 -13.76 -28.24 19.85
CA ALA A 358 -13.40 -28.40 18.44
C ALA A 358 -14.37 -29.29 17.65
N GLU A 359 -14.77 -30.44 18.21
CA GLU A 359 -15.71 -31.38 17.57
C GLU A 359 -17.12 -30.80 17.43
N GLN A 360 -17.57 -30.05 18.44
CA GLN A 360 -18.87 -29.39 18.43
C GLN A 360 -18.93 -28.32 17.33
N LEU A 361 -17.87 -27.50 17.24
CA LEU A 361 -17.76 -26.45 16.22
C LEU A 361 -17.76 -27.06 14.82
N MET A 362 -16.96 -28.09 14.59
CA MET A 362 -16.92 -28.77 13.29
C MET A 362 -18.29 -29.35 12.89
N ARG A 363 -19.03 -29.94 13.83
CA ARG A 363 -20.33 -30.55 13.53
C ARG A 363 -21.42 -29.53 13.22
N THR A 364 -21.37 -28.36 13.85
CA THR A 364 -22.47 -27.37 13.80
C THR A 364 -22.22 -26.20 12.86
N GLN A 365 -20.96 -25.90 12.55
CA GLN A 365 -20.56 -24.68 11.82
C GLN A 365 -19.71 -24.95 10.57
N LEU A 366 -19.21 -26.17 10.35
CA LEU A 366 -18.42 -26.52 9.16
C LEU A 366 -19.21 -27.47 8.23
N HIS A 367 -19.53 -26.97 7.04
CA HIS A 367 -20.18 -27.74 5.98
C HIS A 367 -19.23 -27.88 4.79
N GLY A 368 -19.18 -29.06 4.17
CA GLY A 368 -18.25 -29.39 3.10
C GLY A 368 -18.95 -29.85 1.84
N THR A 369 -18.47 -29.44 0.68
CA THR A 369 -18.96 -29.90 -0.63
C THR A 369 -17.82 -30.07 -1.65
N ALA A 370 -17.94 -31.06 -2.53
CA ALA A 370 -17.10 -31.20 -3.72
C ALA A 370 -17.78 -30.65 -4.98
N GLU A 371 -19.07 -30.34 -4.90
CA GLU A 371 -19.91 -29.90 -6.03
C GLU A 371 -20.30 -28.43 -5.90
N TRP A 372 -20.46 -27.76 -7.05
CA TRP A 372 -21.02 -26.42 -7.13
C TRP A 372 -22.55 -26.49 -7.03
N VAL A 373 -23.08 -26.46 -5.80
CA VAL A 373 -24.54 -26.54 -5.54
C VAL A 373 -25.10 -25.15 -5.25
N PRO A 374 -25.80 -24.48 -6.20
CA PRO A 374 -26.21 -23.08 -6.05
C PRO A 374 -26.99 -22.78 -4.77
N GLU A 375 -27.85 -23.70 -4.31
CA GLU A 375 -28.67 -23.54 -3.10
C GLU A 375 -27.82 -23.34 -1.84
N GLN A 376 -26.63 -23.96 -1.79
CA GLN A 376 -25.70 -23.83 -0.66
C GLN A 376 -24.98 -22.47 -0.70
N PHE A 377 -24.54 -22.04 -1.88
CA PHE A 377 -23.76 -20.81 -2.07
C PHE A 377 -24.60 -19.53 -2.06
N ARG A 378 -25.90 -19.59 -2.40
CA ARG A 378 -26.80 -18.41 -2.37
C ARG A 378 -26.91 -17.74 -1.01
N THR A 379 -26.68 -18.49 0.08
CA THR A 379 -26.74 -17.94 1.44
C THR A 379 -25.41 -17.41 1.98
N ALA A 380 -24.32 -17.54 1.21
CA ALA A 380 -23.03 -17.00 1.60
C ALA A 380 -23.01 -15.48 1.41
N GLU A 381 -22.58 -14.75 2.45
CA GLU A 381 -22.44 -13.29 2.41
C GLU A 381 -21.07 -12.89 1.83
N LEU A 382 -20.06 -13.73 2.07
CA LEU A 382 -18.69 -13.57 1.62
C LEU A 382 -18.12 -14.91 1.15
N VAL A 383 -17.41 -14.89 0.03
CA VAL A 383 -16.56 -15.99 -0.43
C VAL A 383 -15.10 -15.60 -0.23
N ILE A 384 -14.25 -16.53 0.19
CA ILE A 384 -12.78 -16.38 0.22
C ILE A 384 -12.16 -17.52 -0.58
N GLU A 385 -11.64 -17.18 -1.75
CA GLU A 385 -10.94 -18.11 -2.63
C GLU A 385 -9.49 -18.29 -2.20
N ALA A 386 -9.07 -19.52 -1.92
CA ALA A 386 -7.74 -19.91 -1.46
C ALA A 386 -7.22 -21.18 -2.18
N ALA A 387 -7.45 -21.25 -3.49
CA ALA A 387 -6.97 -22.29 -4.39
C ALA A 387 -5.58 -21.93 -4.98
N VAL A 388 -5.17 -22.68 -6.00
CA VAL A 388 -3.85 -22.56 -6.63
C VAL A 388 -3.58 -21.15 -7.19
N GLU A 389 -2.31 -20.74 -7.15
CA GLU A 389 -1.86 -19.43 -7.63
C GLU A 389 -1.67 -19.43 -9.15
N ASP A 390 -2.77 -19.64 -9.88
CA ASP A 390 -2.83 -19.68 -11.34
C ASP A 390 -4.00 -18.85 -11.86
N VAL A 391 -3.74 -17.96 -12.83
CA VAL A 391 -4.76 -17.01 -13.33
C VAL A 391 -5.93 -17.72 -14.01
N PRO A 392 -5.72 -18.63 -15.01
CA PRO A 392 -6.81 -19.40 -15.61
C PRO A 392 -7.65 -20.19 -14.61
N ALA A 393 -7.02 -20.85 -13.64
CA ALA A 393 -7.72 -21.61 -12.60
C ALA A 393 -8.63 -20.70 -11.76
N LYS A 394 -8.11 -19.55 -11.30
CA LYS A 394 -8.89 -18.57 -10.53
C LYS A 394 -10.03 -17.97 -11.37
N GLN A 395 -9.76 -17.60 -12.62
CA GLN A 395 -10.80 -17.13 -13.55
C GLN A 395 -11.91 -18.18 -13.75
N GLY A 396 -11.57 -19.47 -13.81
CA GLY A 396 -12.53 -20.57 -13.82
C GLY A 396 -13.39 -20.60 -12.55
N ILE A 397 -12.76 -20.56 -11.38
CA ILE A 397 -13.45 -20.55 -10.08
C ILE A 397 -14.41 -19.35 -9.96
N PHE A 398 -13.98 -18.15 -10.34
CA PHE A 398 -14.81 -16.95 -10.21
C PHE A 398 -16.02 -16.97 -11.16
N ARG A 399 -15.93 -17.58 -12.34
CA ARG A 399 -17.09 -17.80 -13.22
C ARG A 399 -18.16 -18.66 -12.54
N GLU A 400 -17.75 -19.76 -11.92
CA GLU A 400 -18.66 -20.63 -11.16
C GLU A 400 -19.28 -19.90 -9.96
N LEU A 401 -18.48 -19.12 -9.23
CA LEU A 401 -18.95 -18.36 -8.08
C LEU A 401 -20.02 -17.33 -8.46
N VAL A 402 -19.86 -16.61 -9.57
CA VAL A 402 -20.86 -15.62 -10.00
C VAL A 402 -22.19 -16.29 -10.37
N GLN A 403 -22.16 -17.53 -10.88
CA GLN A 403 -23.37 -18.28 -11.20
C GLN A 403 -24.06 -18.86 -9.95
N CYS A 404 -23.30 -19.23 -8.92
CA CYS A 404 -23.83 -19.93 -7.75
C CYS A 404 -24.16 -19.01 -6.55
N THR A 405 -23.63 -17.79 -6.52
CA THR A 405 -23.80 -16.84 -5.39
C THR A 405 -24.87 -15.79 -5.66
N GLY A 406 -25.46 -15.22 -4.60
CA GLY A 406 -26.38 -14.09 -4.73
C GLY A 406 -25.69 -12.82 -5.25
N ALA A 407 -26.45 -11.91 -5.86
CA ALA A 407 -25.92 -10.66 -6.43
C ALA A 407 -25.20 -9.78 -5.40
N ASP A 408 -25.61 -9.84 -4.14
CA ASP A 408 -25.02 -9.07 -3.03
C ASP A 408 -23.81 -9.77 -2.36
N CYS A 409 -23.49 -11.00 -2.75
CA CYS A 409 -22.36 -11.75 -2.20
C CYS A 409 -21.04 -11.12 -2.65
N VAL A 410 -20.17 -10.83 -1.67
CA VAL A 410 -18.81 -10.31 -1.92
C VAL A 410 -17.89 -11.47 -2.25
N LEU A 411 -17.07 -11.31 -3.29
CA LEU A 411 -16.16 -12.33 -3.79
C LEU A 411 -14.73 -11.91 -3.44
N ALA A 412 -14.13 -12.54 -2.44
CA ALA A 412 -12.75 -12.28 -2.04
C ALA A 412 -11.79 -13.36 -2.56
N THR A 413 -10.54 -12.96 -2.84
CA THR A 413 -9.43 -13.89 -3.14
C THR A 413 -8.28 -13.70 -2.15
N ASN A 414 -7.66 -14.81 -1.76
CA ASN A 414 -6.45 -14.91 -0.94
C ASN A 414 -5.17 -15.05 -1.81
N THR A 415 -5.23 -14.71 -3.10
CA THR A 415 -4.03 -14.64 -3.94
C THR A 415 -2.96 -13.75 -3.27
N SER A 416 -1.68 -14.04 -3.54
CA SER A 416 -0.53 -13.34 -2.93
C SER A 416 0.22 -12.44 -3.93
N THR A 417 0.02 -12.68 -5.23
CA THR A 417 0.76 -12.00 -6.30
C THR A 417 -0.08 -11.58 -7.50
N ILE A 418 -1.28 -12.16 -7.69
CA ILE A 418 -2.11 -11.91 -8.87
C ILE A 418 -2.87 -10.60 -8.70
N ASN A 419 -2.78 -9.75 -9.73
CA ASN A 419 -3.60 -8.56 -9.85
C ASN A 419 -5.08 -8.95 -9.97
N LEU A 420 -5.93 -8.42 -9.09
CA LEU A 420 -7.37 -8.74 -9.03
C LEU A 420 -8.10 -8.42 -10.35
N ASP A 421 -7.65 -7.43 -11.11
CA ASP A 421 -8.30 -7.03 -12.36
C ASP A 421 -8.16 -8.13 -13.42
N LEU A 422 -7.09 -8.93 -13.38
CA LEU A 422 -6.95 -10.12 -14.24
C LEU A 422 -8.00 -11.18 -13.90
N ILE A 423 -8.38 -11.33 -12.63
CA ILE A 423 -9.48 -12.23 -12.22
C ILE A 423 -10.82 -11.62 -12.67
N GLY A 424 -10.98 -10.31 -12.52
CA GLY A 424 -12.16 -9.55 -12.93
C GLY A 424 -12.50 -9.66 -14.41
N GLU A 425 -11.51 -9.87 -15.29
CA GLU A 425 -11.74 -10.11 -16.73
C GLU A 425 -12.71 -11.25 -17.01
N ALA A 426 -12.67 -12.32 -16.21
CA ALA A 426 -13.55 -13.47 -16.40
C ALA A 426 -14.98 -13.25 -15.90
N VAL A 427 -15.21 -12.17 -15.13
CA VAL A 427 -16.48 -11.85 -14.48
C VAL A 427 -16.79 -10.35 -14.56
N PRO A 428 -16.89 -9.78 -15.78
CA PRO A 428 -16.93 -8.33 -15.99
C PRO A 428 -18.10 -7.64 -15.28
N GLU A 429 -19.27 -8.27 -15.20
CA GLU A 429 -20.45 -7.71 -14.51
C GLU A 429 -20.24 -7.63 -13.00
N ALA A 430 -19.75 -8.70 -12.37
CA ALA A 430 -19.47 -8.71 -10.93
C ALA A 430 -18.30 -7.76 -10.57
N HIS A 431 -17.31 -7.65 -11.46
CA HIS A 431 -16.20 -6.73 -11.33
C HIS A 431 -16.67 -5.27 -11.44
N ALA A 432 -17.54 -4.95 -12.42
CA ALA A 432 -18.15 -3.63 -12.57
C ALA A 432 -19.08 -3.26 -11.40
N ALA A 433 -19.79 -4.23 -10.82
CA ALA A 433 -20.59 -4.06 -9.61
C ALA A 433 -19.75 -3.93 -8.32
N GLY A 434 -18.42 -4.01 -8.42
CA GLY A 434 -17.50 -3.82 -7.30
C GLY A 434 -17.52 -4.94 -6.26
N ARG A 435 -17.95 -6.14 -6.63
CA ARG A 435 -18.06 -7.32 -5.74
C ARG A 435 -16.72 -7.99 -5.43
N LEU A 436 -15.67 -7.71 -6.23
CA LEU A 436 -14.34 -8.32 -6.10
C LEU A 436 -13.46 -7.55 -5.11
N VAL A 437 -12.84 -8.25 -4.16
CA VAL A 437 -11.91 -7.69 -3.16
C VAL A 437 -10.79 -8.70 -2.86
N GLY A 438 -9.66 -8.26 -2.33
CA GLY A 438 -8.63 -9.18 -1.83
C GLY A 438 -8.73 -9.33 -0.32
N ALA A 439 -8.62 -10.56 0.16
CA ALA A 439 -8.49 -10.90 1.57
C ALA A 439 -7.22 -11.75 1.70
N HIS A 440 -6.06 -11.09 1.67
CA HIS A 440 -4.76 -11.75 1.63
C HIS A 440 -4.28 -12.04 3.06
N PHE A 441 -4.46 -13.30 3.47
CA PHE A 441 -3.97 -13.86 4.72
C PHE A 441 -2.51 -14.31 4.56
N PHE A 442 -1.78 -14.33 5.67
CA PHE A 442 -0.41 -14.79 5.73
C PHE A 442 -0.34 -16.19 6.35
N SER A 443 0.50 -17.06 5.78
CA SER A 443 0.63 -18.44 6.26
C SER A 443 1.46 -18.53 7.55
N PRO A 444 1.03 -19.29 8.57
CA PRO A 444 -0.26 -19.97 8.70
C PRO A 444 -1.42 -19.00 9.04
N ALA A 445 -2.53 -19.09 8.30
CA ALA A 445 -3.62 -18.10 8.34
C ALA A 445 -4.34 -17.96 9.69
N HIS A 446 -4.33 -18.99 10.55
CA HIS A 446 -4.92 -18.92 11.91
C HIS A 446 -3.94 -18.40 12.98
N VAL A 447 -2.66 -18.18 12.62
CA VAL A 447 -1.61 -17.71 13.52
C VAL A 447 -1.21 -16.27 13.18
N MET A 448 -0.91 -16.00 11.91
CA MET A 448 -0.37 -14.71 11.49
C MET A 448 -1.38 -13.58 11.70
N PRO A 449 -1.05 -12.48 12.39
CA PRO A 449 -2.02 -11.48 12.81
C PRO A 449 -2.49 -10.55 11.68
N LEU A 450 -1.69 -10.35 10.63
CA LEU A 450 -2.01 -9.42 9.55
C LEU A 450 -3.06 -9.98 8.58
N LEU A 451 -3.93 -9.09 8.08
CA LEU A 451 -4.76 -9.31 6.91
C LEU A 451 -4.62 -8.12 5.96
N GLU A 452 -4.17 -8.36 4.73
CA GLU A 452 -4.21 -7.34 3.68
C GLU A 452 -5.58 -7.33 3.01
N VAL A 453 -6.28 -6.21 3.12
CA VAL A 453 -7.55 -5.97 2.43
C VAL A 453 -7.27 -5.20 1.15
N VAL A 454 -7.18 -5.92 0.04
CA VAL A 454 -6.79 -5.35 -1.25
C VAL A 454 -7.99 -4.74 -1.95
N ARG A 455 -7.92 -3.43 -2.21
CA ARG A 455 -8.93 -2.65 -2.92
C ARG A 455 -8.45 -2.40 -4.35
N ALA A 456 -9.13 -3.02 -5.32
CA ALA A 456 -9.01 -2.64 -6.72
C ALA A 456 -9.82 -1.36 -7.01
N GLU A 457 -9.57 -0.73 -8.16
CA GLU A 457 -10.21 0.54 -8.54
C GLU A 457 -11.75 0.45 -8.56
N ARG A 458 -12.29 -0.70 -9.01
CA ARG A 458 -13.72 -0.94 -9.03
C ARG A 458 -14.30 -1.51 -7.74
N THR A 459 -13.47 -1.88 -6.76
CA THR A 459 -13.95 -2.52 -5.54
C THR A 459 -14.87 -1.55 -4.77
N ALA A 460 -16.12 -1.96 -4.55
CA ALA A 460 -17.08 -1.13 -3.84
C ALA A 460 -16.69 -0.95 -2.36
N PRO A 461 -16.98 0.21 -1.74
CA PRO A 461 -16.69 0.44 -0.32
C PRO A 461 -17.28 -0.64 0.61
N ARG A 462 -18.49 -1.14 0.30
CA ARG A 462 -19.15 -2.23 1.05
C ARG A 462 -18.32 -3.50 1.08
N SER A 463 -17.70 -3.88 -0.05
CA SER A 463 -16.87 -5.08 -0.16
C SER A 463 -15.66 -5.01 0.77
N VAL A 464 -14.98 -3.86 0.82
CA VAL A 464 -13.87 -3.64 1.76
C VAL A 464 -14.36 -3.65 3.22
N GLN A 465 -15.47 -2.98 3.51
CA GLN A 465 -16.04 -2.91 4.86
C GLN A 465 -16.43 -4.28 5.41
N LEU A 466 -16.99 -5.17 4.58
CA LEU A 466 -17.34 -6.52 5.00
C LEU A 466 -16.11 -7.35 5.38
N VAL A 467 -15.01 -7.22 4.63
CA VAL A 467 -13.74 -7.90 4.95
C VAL A 467 -13.09 -7.30 6.20
N LEU A 468 -13.17 -5.98 6.40
CA LEU A 468 -12.72 -5.34 7.64
C LEU A 468 -13.52 -5.83 8.86
N ALA A 469 -14.84 -5.96 8.72
CA ALA A 469 -15.72 -6.49 9.76
C ALA A 469 -15.37 -7.95 10.09
N LEU A 470 -15.13 -8.78 9.08
CA LEU A 470 -14.61 -10.14 9.27
C LEU A 470 -13.28 -10.10 10.04
N ALA A 471 -12.30 -9.31 9.58
CA ALA A 471 -10.98 -9.21 10.18
C ALA A 471 -11.06 -8.93 11.70
N LYS A 472 -11.93 -7.99 12.08
CA LYS A 472 -12.20 -7.65 13.48
C LYS A 472 -12.82 -8.82 14.25
N GLN A 473 -13.79 -9.53 13.66
CA GLN A 473 -14.42 -10.70 14.27
C GLN A 473 -13.38 -11.80 14.55
N ILE A 474 -12.51 -12.09 13.58
CA ILE A 474 -11.47 -13.13 13.70
C ILE A 474 -10.16 -12.62 14.32
N LYS A 475 -10.19 -11.44 14.96
CA LYS A 475 -9.07 -10.80 15.69
C LYS A 475 -7.78 -10.64 14.85
N LYS A 476 -7.92 -10.38 13.55
CA LYS A 476 -6.83 -9.95 12.68
C LYS A 476 -6.64 -8.44 12.76
N THR A 477 -5.43 -7.99 12.47
CA THR A 477 -5.12 -6.59 12.21
C THR A 477 -5.21 -6.34 10.72
N PRO A 478 -6.27 -5.71 10.21
CA PRO A 478 -6.36 -5.41 8.79
C PRO A 478 -5.50 -4.19 8.42
N ILE A 479 -4.94 -4.20 7.21
CA ILE A 479 -4.47 -3.00 6.51
C ILE A 479 -5.17 -2.90 5.16
N VAL A 480 -5.62 -1.71 4.76
CA VAL A 480 -6.24 -1.51 3.44
C VAL A 480 -5.16 -1.10 2.45
N VAL A 481 -4.99 -1.87 1.38
CA VAL A 481 -3.95 -1.67 0.38
C VAL A 481 -4.53 -1.63 -1.04
N GLY A 482 -3.86 -0.94 -1.95
CA GLY A 482 -4.23 -0.88 -3.36
C GLY A 482 -3.88 -2.18 -4.10
N ASN A 483 -4.59 -2.43 -5.19
CA ASN A 483 -4.32 -3.58 -6.06
C ASN A 483 -3.08 -3.36 -6.94
N CYS A 484 -2.06 -4.18 -6.71
CA CYS A 484 -0.86 -4.30 -7.55
C CYS A 484 -0.22 -5.68 -7.36
N ALA A 485 0.72 -6.05 -8.23
CA ALA A 485 1.49 -7.29 -8.05
C ALA A 485 2.22 -7.27 -6.70
N GLY A 486 1.93 -8.26 -5.84
CA GLY A 486 2.49 -8.41 -4.49
C GLY A 486 1.93 -7.48 -3.41
N PHE A 487 0.91 -6.67 -3.73
CA PHE A 487 0.23 -5.76 -2.79
C PHE A 487 1.19 -4.86 -1.99
N ALA A 488 1.18 -4.92 -0.65
CA ALA A 488 2.10 -4.17 0.18
C ALA A 488 3.28 -5.04 0.67
N VAL A 489 3.05 -6.09 1.45
CA VAL A 489 4.14 -6.86 2.08
C VAL A 489 5.03 -7.54 1.04
N ASN A 490 4.47 -8.38 0.17
CA ASN A 490 5.29 -9.13 -0.80
C ASN A 490 6.01 -8.17 -1.76
N ARG A 491 5.34 -7.08 -2.15
CA ARG A 491 5.94 -6.03 -2.97
C ARG A 491 7.09 -5.31 -2.26
N MET A 492 6.94 -4.90 -1.01
CA MET A 492 8.02 -4.22 -0.29
C MET A 492 9.26 -5.11 -0.13
N TYR A 493 9.07 -6.42 0.05
CA TYR A 493 10.14 -7.34 0.42
C TYR A 493 10.76 -8.12 -0.75
N PHE A 494 10.20 -8.13 -1.96
CA PHE A 494 10.88 -8.76 -3.10
C PHE A 494 12.32 -8.22 -3.36
N PRO A 495 12.63 -6.92 -3.12
CA PRO A 495 14.00 -6.43 -3.28
C PRO A 495 15.00 -7.04 -2.30
N GLU A 496 14.54 -7.57 -1.15
CA GLU A 496 15.40 -8.14 -0.12
C GLU A 496 16.15 -9.37 -0.65
N THR A 497 15.40 -10.36 -1.16
CA THR A 497 15.98 -11.59 -1.71
C THR A 497 16.83 -11.29 -2.93
N GLN A 498 16.44 -10.31 -3.74
CA GLN A 498 17.20 -9.88 -4.91
C GLN A 498 18.52 -9.20 -4.53
N ALA A 499 18.51 -8.29 -3.56
CA ALA A 499 19.71 -7.63 -3.05
C ALA A 499 20.63 -8.62 -2.34
N ALA A 500 20.10 -9.51 -1.50
CA ALA A 500 20.86 -10.59 -0.86
C ALA A 500 21.50 -11.51 -1.91
N THR A 501 20.75 -11.91 -2.95
CA THR A 501 21.29 -12.71 -4.06
C THR A 501 22.40 -11.96 -4.80
N PHE A 502 22.23 -10.67 -5.09
CA PHE A 502 23.26 -9.85 -5.72
C PHE A 502 24.54 -9.80 -4.87
N VAL A 503 24.41 -9.54 -3.57
CA VAL A 503 25.55 -9.51 -2.64
C VAL A 503 26.27 -10.86 -2.63
N ALA A 504 25.55 -11.99 -2.62
CA ALA A 504 26.17 -13.30 -2.70
C ALA A 504 26.90 -13.53 -4.04
N GLU A 505 26.26 -13.20 -5.16
CA GLU A 505 26.76 -13.49 -6.50
C GLU A 505 27.87 -12.55 -6.98
N HIS A 506 27.87 -11.29 -6.58
CA HIS A 506 28.78 -10.26 -7.10
C HIS A 506 29.84 -9.86 -6.08
N LEU A 507 29.53 -9.96 -4.78
CA LEU A 507 30.48 -9.66 -3.70
C LEU A 507 31.02 -10.93 -3.04
N GLY A 508 30.60 -12.13 -3.46
CA GLY A 508 31.13 -13.40 -2.93
C GLY A 508 30.89 -13.59 -1.42
N VAL A 509 29.92 -12.89 -0.85
CA VAL A 509 29.53 -13.06 0.56
C VAL A 509 28.70 -14.33 0.68
N HIS A 510 29.01 -15.15 1.68
CA HIS A 510 28.33 -16.42 1.82
C HIS A 510 26.86 -16.20 2.28
N PRO A 511 25.86 -16.89 1.69
CA PRO A 511 24.45 -16.77 2.09
C PRO A 511 24.20 -16.87 3.60
N TYR A 512 24.88 -17.82 4.28
CA TYR A 512 24.81 -17.99 5.74
C TYR A 512 25.27 -16.77 6.54
N ASP A 513 26.24 -16.01 6.03
CA ASP A 513 26.76 -14.83 6.73
C ASP A 513 25.77 -13.66 6.58
N ILE A 514 25.07 -13.58 5.43
CA ILE A 514 23.96 -12.64 5.18
C ILE A 514 22.77 -12.97 6.10
N ASP A 515 22.36 -14.24 6.16
CA ASP A 515 21.28 -14.70 7.05
C ASP A 515 21.64 -14.43 8.52
N ALA A 516 22.88 -14.71 8.93
CA ALA A 516 23.34 -14.46 10.28
C ALA A 516 23.30 -12.96 10.63
N ALA A 517 23.72 -12.07 9.72
CA ALA A 517 23.65 -10.63 9.93
C ALA A 517 22.19 -10.16 10.11
N CYS A 518 21.28 -10.62 9.24
CA CYS A 518 19.85 -10.32 9.33
C CYS A 518 19.21 -10.82 10.63
N GLU A 519 19.59 -12.02 11.10
CA GLU A 519 19.05 -12.59 12.34
C GLU A 519 19.66 -11.97 13.60
N GLN A 520 20.97 -11.71 13.62
CA GLN A 520 21.69 -11.32 14.83
C GLN A 520 21.76 -9.81 15.04
N VAL A 521 21.91 -9.03 13.96
CA VAL A 521 22.04 -7.56 14.04
C VAL A 521 20.67 -6.92 13.93
N LEU A 522 19.91 -7.24 12.88
CA LEU A 522 18.57 -6.67 12.70
C LEU A 522 17.57 -7.33 13.65
N GLY A 523 17.62 -8.65 13.81
CA GLY A 523 16.74 -9.40 14.71
C GLY A 523 15.64 -10.18 14.00
N LEU A 524 15.76 -10.42 12.69
CA LEU A 524 14.75 -11.17 11.94
C LEU A 524 14.63 -12.60 12.48
N PRO A 525 13.42 -13.19 12.51
CA PRO A 525 13.24 -14.60 12.90
C PRO A 525 14.00 -15.57 11.99
N MET A 526 14.21 -15.17 10.73
CA MET A 526 14.80 -15.97 9.67
C MET A 526 15.45 -15.05 8.66
N GLY A 527 16.69 -15.36 8.25
CA GLY A 527 17.34 -14.67 7.16
C GLY A 527 16.72 -14.96 5.78
N PRO A 528 17.00 -14.14 4.76
CA PRO A 528 16.37 -14.23 3.44
C PRO A 528 16.54 -15.59 2.77
N PHE A 529 17.69 -16.25 2.91
CA PHE A 529 17.96 -17.51 2.24
C PHE A 529 17.28 -18.71 2.92
N ARG A 530 17.26 -18.73 4.26
CA ARG A 530 16.49 -19.72 5.01
C ARG A 530 14.97 -19.54 4.79
N LEU A 531 14.51 -18.30 4.63
CA LEU A 531 13.10 -18.00 4.33
C LEU A 531 12.69 -18.53 2.96
N VAL A 532 13.49 -18.28 1.92
CA VAL A 532 13.16 -18.81 0.58
C VAL A 532 13.29 -20.33 0.50
N ASP A 533 14.14 -20.97 1.31
CA ASP A 533 14.18 -22.43 1.45
C ASP A 533 12.89 -22.99 2.07
N LEU A 534 12.31 -22.29 3.05
CA LEU A 534 11.04 -22.65 3.68
C LEU A 534 9.87 -22.51 2.70
N VAL A 535 9.85 -21.42 1.93
CA VAL A 535 8.83 -21.17 0.90
C VAL A 535 8.98 -22.15 -0.28
N GLY A 536 10.22 -22.40 -0.69
CA GLY A 536 10.59 -23.19 -1.86
C GLY A 536 11.15 -22.32 -2.99
N LEU A 537 12.33 -22.69 -3.51
CA LEU A 537 13.05 -21.92 -4.54
C LEU A 537 12.31 -21.85 -5.87
N ASP A 538 11.53 -22.88 -6.20
CA ASP A 538 10.70 -22.94 -7.40
C ASP A 538 9.49 -22.00 -7.34
N VAL A 539 8.88 -21.89 -6.15
CA VAL A 539 7.82 -20.91 -5.88
C VAL A 539 8.41 -19.50 -5.92
N GLY A 540 9.56 -19.29 -5.25
CA GLY A 540 10.28 -18.02 -5.28
C GLY A 540 10.60 -17.55 -6.71
N ALA A 541 11.10 -18.45 -7.57
CA ALA A 541 11.39 -18.14 -8.97
C ALA A 541 10.13 -17.77 -9.77
N SER A 542 8.98 -18.40 -9.49
CA SER A 542 7.71 -18.04 -10.12
C SER A 542 7.23 -16.65 -9.68
N VAL A 543 7.39 -16.32 -8.39
CA VAL A 543 7.06 -15.00 -7.85
C VAL A 543 7.98 -13.91 -8.44
N ASP A 544 9.29 -14.19 -8.55
CA ASP A 544 10.25 -13.29 -9.19
C ASP A 544 9.89 -13.01 -10.66
N GLN A 545 9.32 -14.00 -11.37
CA GLN A 545 8.82 -13.78 -12.72
C GLN A 545 7.64 -12.80 -12.75
N VAL A 546 6.72 -12.88 -11.78
CA VAL A 546 5.60 -11.93 -11.65
C VAL A 546 6.13 -10.51 -11.43
N PHE A 547 7.06 -10.32 -10.48
CA PHE A 547 7.67 -9.01 -10.25
C PHE A 547 8.48 -8.52 -11.45
N GLY A 548 9.17 -9.42 -12.16
CA GLY A 548 9.90 -9.08 -13.37
C GLY A 548 9.01 -8.73 -14.56
N MET A 549 7.74 -9.11 -14.56
CA MET A 549 6.73 -8.60 -15.51
C MET A 549 6.14 -7.27 -15.02
N ALA A 550 5.82 -7.16 -13.73
CA ALA A 550 5.18 -5.96 -13.19
C ALA A 550 6.12 -4.74 -13.13
N TYR A 551 7.39 -4.96 -12.81
CA TYR A 551 8.39 -3.91 -12.53
C TYR A 551 9.75 -4.18 -13.21
N PRO A 552 9.78 -4.46 -14.54
CA PRO A 552 10.98 -4.88 -15.27
C PRO A 552 12.16 -3.90 -15.17
N GLU A 553 11.90 -2.63 -14.88
CA GLU A 553 12.86 -1.56 -14.75
C GLU A 553 13.67 -1.57 -13.45
N ARG A 554 13.19 -2.28 -12.42
CA ARG A 554 13.70 -2.16 -11.04
C ARG A 554 13.87 -3.50 -10.32
N VAL A 555 13.94 -4.60 -11.05
CA VAL A 555 14.26 -5.94 -10.53
C VAL A 555 15.69 -6.34 -10.82
N TYR A 556 16.25 -7.20 -9.96
CA TYR A 556 17.48 -7.92 -10.22
C TYR A 556 17.20 -9.42 -10.42
N ARG A 557 17.85 -10.04 -11.40
CA ARG A 557 17.71 -11.46 -11.73
C ARG A 557 19.07 -12.15 -11.63
N GLY A 558 19.27 -12.87 -10.53
CA GLY A 558 20.46 -13.68 -10.30
C GLY A 558 20.43 -15.04 -11.01
N GLU A 559 21.59 -15.68 -11.09
CA GLU A 559 21.79 -17.02 -11.67
C GLU A 559 21.87 -18.13 -10.61
N LEU A 560 22.15 -17.79 -9.35
CA LEU A 560 22.36 -18.70 -8.23
C LEU A 560 21.14 -19.56 -7.96
N VAL A 561 19.96 -18.95 -7.88
CA VAL A 561 18.69 -19.69 -7.69
C VAL A 561 18.44 -20.63 -8.86
N LYS A 562 18.70 -20.21 -10.10
CA LYS A 562 18.55 -21.06 -11.29
C LYS A 562 19.48 -22.26 -11.26
N ARG A 563 20.74 -22.06 -10.86
CA ARG A 563 21.74 -23.14 -10.71
C ARG A 563 21.33 -24.13 -9.62
N LEU A 564 20.82 -23.65 -8.48
CA LEU A 564 20.32 -24.52 -7.40
C LEU A 564 19.12 -25.36 -7.86
N LEU A 565 18.18 -24.76 -8.58
CA LEU A 565 17.03 -25.47 -9.15
C LEU A 565 17.47 -26.53 -10.18
N ALA A 566 18.44 -26.20 -11.04
CA ALA A 566 19.03 -27.15 -11.99
C ALA A 566 19.72 -28.33 -11.28
N ALA A 567 20.31 -28.09 -10.11
CA ALA A 567 20.88 -29.12 -9.24
C ALA A 567 19.83 -29.90 -8.40
N GLY A 568 18.53 -29.70 -8.65
CA GLY A 568 17.43 -30.37 -7.93
C GLY A 568 17.18 -29.86 -6.51
N ARG A 569 17.81 -28.75 -6.11
CA ARG A 569 17.66 -28.16 -4.78
C ARG A 569 16.51 -27.16 -4.81
N LYS A 570 15.36 -27.54 -4.21
CA LYS A 570 14.12 -26.75 -4.18
C LYS A 570 13.77 -26.18 -2.79
N GLY A 571 14.68 -26.31 -1.82
CA GLY A 571 14.46 -25.88 -0.44
C GLY A 571 14.13 -27.03 0.50
N GLN A 572 13.46 -26.73 1.62
CA GLN A 572 13.18 -27.70 2.68
C GLN A 572 12.34 -28.89 2.20
N LYS A 573 11.43 -28.67 1.24
CA LYS A 573 10.56 -29.72 0.70
C LYS A 573 11.30 -30.81 -0.10
N SER A 574 12.47 -30.51 -0.63
CA SER A 574 13.34 -31.47 -1.34
C SER A 574 14.53 -31.94 -0.50
N GLY A 575 14.59 -31.58 0.79
CA GLY A 575 15.73 -31.89 1.66
C GLY A 575 16.96 -31.01 1.44
N GLY A 576 16.91 -30.04 0.53
CA GLY A 576 18.05 -29.21 0.16
C GLY A 576 17.69 -28.01 -0.71
N GLY A 577 18.21 -26.83 -0.33
CA GLY A 577 18.13 -25.55 -1.02
C GLY A 577 19.44 -24.80 -0.83
N PHE A 578 19.42 -23.58 -0.28
CA PHE A 578 20.63 -22.96 0.25
C PHE A 578 21.21 -23.76 1.42
N TYR A 579 20.35 -24.28 2.30
CA TYR A 579 20.71 -25.18 3.39
C TYR A 579 20.38 -26.64 3.04
N ARG A 580 20.91 -27.57 3.85
CA ARG A 580 20.54 -28.99 3.83
C ARG A 580 19.60 -29.33 4.98
N TYR A 581 18.59 -30.16 4.75
CA TYR A 581 17.58 -30.52 5.75
C TYR A 581 17.50 -32.03 5.90
N ALA A 582 17.76 -32.52 7.12
CA ALA A 582 17.61 -33.95 7.45
C ALA A 582 16.13 -34.34 7.56
N ASP A 583 15.32 -33.48 8.21
CA ASP A 583 13.89 -33.69 8.44
C ASP A 583 13.06 -32.50 7.95
N LYS A 584 11.80 -32.77 7.58
CA LYS A 584 10.81 -31.72 7.29
C LYS A 584 10.52 -30.93 8.57
N GLY A 585 10.92 -29.66 8.62
CA GLY A 585 10.78 -28.77 9.79
C GLY A 585 12.08 -28.47 10.54
N GLY A 586 13.23 -29.06 10.16
CA GLY A 586 14.52 -28.76 10.78
C GLY A 586 15.07 -27.35 10.47
N ARG A 587 15.99 -26.84 11.30
CA ARG A 587 16.58 -25.48 11.22
C ARG A 587 17.46 -25.22 9.99
N GLY A 588 17.78 -26.26 9.21
CA GLY A 588 18.71 -26.22 8.09
C GLY A 588 20.17 -26.27 8.56
N LEU A 589 20.99 -27.13 7.94
CA LEU A 589 22.42 -27.25 8.20
C LEU A 589 23.20 -26.54 7.09
N PRO A 590 24.21 -25.71 7.45
CA PRO A 590 25.13 -25.14 6.47
C PRO A 590 25.80 -26.21 5.60
N ASP A 591 25.75 -26.00 4.29
CA ASP A 591 26.39 -26.79 3.24
C ASP A 591 27.36 -25.86 2.47
N ARG A 592 28.47 -25.46 3.13
CA ARG A 592 29.39 -24.44 2.60
C ARG A 592 30.14 -24.93 1.36
N GLU A 593 30.47 -26.21 1.30
CA GLU A 593 31.20 -26.80 0.17
C GLU A 593 30.36 -26.80 -1.11
N ALA A 594 29.09 -27.22 -1.04
CA ALA A 594 28.19 -27.23 -2.19
C ALA A 594 27.92 -25.81 -2.74
N LEU A 595 27.82 -24.81 -1.87
CA LEU A 595 27.61 -23.42 -2.28
C LEU A 595 28.89 -22.74 -2.77
N ALA A 596 30.07 -23.09 -2.23
CA ALA A 596 31.34 -22.51 -2.66
C ALA A 596 31.62 -22.74 -4.15
N ALA A 597 31.18 -23.87 -4.72
CA ALA A 597 31.29 -24.15 -6.14
C ALA A 597 30.37 -23.28 -7.03
N LEU A 598 29.34 -22.64 -6.45
CA LEU A 598 28.34 -21.85 -7.17
C LEU A 598 28.59 -20.33 -7.07
N LEU A 599 29.35 -19.89 -6.07
CA LEU A 599 29.73 -18.51 -5.82
C LEU A 599 31.03 -18.15 -6.57
N PRO A 600 31.23 -16.89 -6.98
CA PRO A 600 32.51 -16.48 -7.56
C PRO A 600 33.65 -16.66 -6.54
N GLN A 601 34.88 -16.88 -7.04
CA GLN A 601 36.07 -16.86 -6.17
C GLN A 601 36.24 -15.46 -5.57
N LYS A 602 36.43 -15.38 -4.25
CA LYS A 602 36.64 -14.11 -3.52
C LYS A 602 37.79 -13.33 -4.16
N THR A 603 37.54 -12.08 -4.56
CA THR A 603 38.60 -11.13 -4.88
C THR A 603 39.08 -10.45 -3.59
N ALA A 604 40.29 -9.90 -3.59
CA ALA A 604 40.86 -9.27 -2.38
C ALA A 604 40.02 -8.08 -1.84
N SER A 605 39.12 -7.50 -2.65
CA SER A 605 38.26 -6.36 -2.28
C SER A 605 36.93 -6.74 -1.61
N THR A 606 36.53 -8.01 -1.61
CA THR A 606 35.24 -8.48 -1.04
C THR A 606 35.30 -8.83 0.45
N SER A 607 36.39 -8.49 1.14
CA SER A 607 36.74 -8.98 2.48
C SER A 607 36.38 -8.01 3.63
N THR A 608 35.61 -6.93 3.39
CA THR A 608 35.51 -5.81 4.34
C THR A 608 34.10 -5.38 4.77
N LEU A 609 33.02 -6.01 4.31
CA LEU A 609 31.66 -5.63 4.73
C LEU A 609 31.35 -6.10 6.15
N THR A 610 30.96 -5.17 7.01
CA THR A 610 30.47 -5.45 8.36
C THR A 610 29.05 -6.06 8.33
N PRO A 611 28.64 -6.82 9.36
CA PRO A 611 27.26 -7.31 9.48
C PRO A 611 26.21 -6.20 9.37
N GLU A 612 26.48 -5.01 9.90
CA GLU A 612 25.61 -3.83 9.80
C GLU A 612 25.46 -3.35 8.36
N GLU A 613 26.56 -3.32 7.59
CA GLU A 613 26.52 -2.96 6.17
C GLU A 613 25.78 -4.01 5.35
N LEU A 614 25.92 -5.30 5.66
CA LEU A 614 25.16 -6.37 5.02
C LEU A 614 23.65 -6.17 5.24
N VAL A 615 23.23 -5.90 6.48
CA VAL A 615 21.82 -5.60 6.77
C VAL A 615 21.34 -4.39 5.96
N GLN A 616 22.12 -3.33 5.88
CA GLN A 616 21.72 -2.14 5.12
C GLN A 616 21.63 -2.42 3.61
N MET A 617 22.61 -3.12 3.02
CA MET A 617 22.59 -3.47 1.59
C MET A 617 21.36 -4.31 1.22
N VAL A 618 20.92 -5.19 2.14
CA VAL A 618 19.76 -6.05 1.93
C VAL A 618 18.43 -5.33 2.20
N MET A 619 18.37 -4.47 3.22
CA MET A 619 17.09 -3.90 3.70
C MET A 619 16.79 -2.48 3.21
N LEU A 620 17.78 -1.66 2.84
CA LEU A 620 17.49 -0.34 2.26
C LEU A 620 16.74 -0.40 0.92
N PRO A 621 16.93 -1.41 0.06
CA PRO A 621 16.06 -1.63 -1.10
C PRO A 621 14.58 -1.84 -0.72
N VAL A 622 14.30 -2.48 0.42
CA VAL A 622 12.93 -2.65 0.95
C VAL A 622 12.33 -1.29 1.35
N VAL A 623 13.12 -0.44 2.02
CA VAL A 623 12.73 0.95 2.34
C VAL A 623 12.42 1.72 1.06
N ASN A 624 13.26 1.57 0.03
CA ASN A 624 13.10 2.23 -1.25
C ASN A 624 11.78 1.82 -1.96
N GLU A 625 11.45 0.53 -1.94
CA GLU A 625 10.20 0.04 -2.52
C GLU A 625 8.97 0.43 -1.68
N ALA A 626 9.10 0.47 -0.35
CA ALA A 626 8.06 1.01 0.54
C ALA A 626 7.72 2.47 0.21
N MET A 627 8.72 3.29 -0.15
CA MET A 627 8.49 4.67 -0.62
C MET A 627 7.69 4.71 -1.94
N ARG A 628 7.93 3.76 -2.86
CA ARG A 628 7.10 3.61 -4.08
C ARG A 628 5.67 3.20 -3.77
N VAL A 629 5.49 2.28 -2.82
CA VAL A 629 4.15 1.85 -2.34
C VAL A 629 3.34 3.04 -1.79
N LEU A 630 3.99 4.00 -1.11
CA LEU A 630 3.34 5.24 -0.65
C LEU A 630 3.06 6.23 -1.79
N GLU A 631 4.01 6.41 -2.70
CA GLU A 631 3.89 7.34 -3.83
C GLU A 631 2.81 6.92 -4.82
N GLU A 632 2.72 5.62 -5.12
CA GLU A 632 1.70 5.02 -5.98
C GLU A 632 0.35 4.87 -5.26
N GLN A 633 0.25 5.29 -3.99
CA GLN A 633 -0.94 5.18 -3.14
C GLN A 633 -1.47 3.76 -2.94
N VAL A 634 -0.58 2.76 -3.05
CA VAL A 634 -0.91 1.40 -2.65
C VAL A 634 -1.13 1.35 -1.13
N ALA A 635 -0.37 2.09 -0.34
CA ALA A 635 -0.70 2.37 1.06
C ALA A 635 -0.84 3.88 1.29
N GLN A 636 -1.72 4.26 2.21
CA GLN A 636 -1.99 5.66 2.50
C GLN A 636 -1.04 6.24 3.56
N ARG A 637 -0.55 5.41 4.50
CA ARG A 637 0.27 5.86 5.63
C ARG A 637 1.50 4.98 5.78
N ALA A 638 2.64 5.59 6.13
CA ALA A 638 3.87 4.87 6.45
C ALA A 638 3.67 3.88 7.63
N ALA A 639 2.86 4.28 8.62
CA ALA A 639 2.51 3.43 9.76
C ALA A 639 1.81 2.11 9.35
N ASP A 640 1.00 2.11 8.28
CA ASP A 640 0.36 0.88 7.79
C ASP A 640 1.41 -0.10 7.27
N LEU A 641 2.45 0.41 6.60
CA LEU A 641 3.57 -0.38 6.07
C LEU A 641 4.47 -0.91 7.18
N ASP A 642 4.71 -0.13 8.24
CA ASP A 642 5.43 -0.61 9.41
C ASP A 642 4.69 -1.78 10.08
N ILE A 643 3.36 -1.69 10.23
CA ILE A 643 2.56 -2.80 10.75
C ILE A 643 2.58 -3.98 9.79
N ALA A 644 2.50 -3.74 8.49
CA ALA A 644 2.62 -4.78 7.48
C ALA A 644 3.94 -5.56 7.62
N SER A 645 5.05 -4.84 7.82
CA SER A 645 6.37 -5.42 8.08
C SER A 645 6.41 -6.21 9.39
N VAL A 646 5.90 -5.67 10.49
CA VAL A 646 5.95 -6.34 11.80
C VAL A 646 5.05 -7.57 11.86
N MET A 647 3.81 -7.46 11.37
CA MET A 647 2.76 -8.46 11.54
C MET A 647 2.62 -9.44 10.37
N GLY A 648 3.08 -9.05 9.17
CA GLY A 648 3.04 -9.89 7.96
C GLY A 648 4.36 -10.57 7.68
N TYR A 649 5.46 -9.79 7.67
CA TYR A 649 6.80 -10.30 7.37
C TYR A 649 7.54 -10.82 8.62
N GLY A 650 7.26 -10.25 9.80
CA GLY A 650 7.94 -10.60 11.05
C GLY A 650 9.12 -9.68 11.37
N PHE A 651 9.10 -8.44 10.88
CA PHE A 651 10.08 -7.43 11.25
C PHE A 651 10.04 -7.17 12.77
N PRO A 652 11.18 -6.94 13.45
CA PRO A 652 11.21 -6.90 14.91
C PRO A 652 10.44 -5.70 15.46
N ALA A 653 9.38 -5.94 16.23
CA ALA A 653 8.51 -4.89 16.76
C ALA A 653 9.25 -3.86 17.64
N TYR A 654 10.31 -4.28 18.33
CA TYR A 654 11.18 -3.39 19.11
C TYR A 654 12.07 -2.47 18.25
N ARG A 655 11.96 -2.56 16.91
CA ARG A 655 12.52 -1.62 15.94
C ARG A 655 11.44 -0.84 15.17
N GLY A 656 10.16 -1.01 15.54
CA GLY A 656 9.04 -0.17 15.09
C GLY A 656 8.41 -0.59 13.76
N GLY A 657 9.23 -1.06 12.82
CA GLY A 657 8.84 -1.35 11.43
C GLY A 657 9.95 -0.90 10.48
N ILE A 658 9.83 -1.22 9.19
CA ILE A 658 10.90 -0.96 8.22
C ILE A 658 11.17 0.54 8.00
N LEU A 659 10.11 1.36 7.93
CA LEU A 659 10.23 2.80 7.73
C LEU A 659 10.59 3.48 9.04
N TYR A 660 10.00 3.07 10.17
CA TYR A 660 10.38 3.58 11.48
C TYR A 660 11.87 3.33 11.77
N TRP A 661 12.36 2.11 11.53
CA TRP A 661 13.76 1.76 11.72
C TRP A 661 14.69 2.62 10.86
N ALA A 662 14.39 2.77 9.57
CA ALA A 662 15.20 3.61 8.68
C ALA A 662 15.13 5.09 9.08
N GLN A 663 13.99 5.57 9.57
CA GLN A 663 13.79 6.94 10.03
C GLN A 663 14.63 7.24 11.28
N HIS A 664 14.53 6.39 12.30
CA HIS A 664 15.02 6.70 13.64
C HIS A 664 16.38 6.08 13.96
N ALA A 665 16.70 4.91 13.39
CA ALA A 665 17.97 4.22 13.68
C ALA A 665 19.09 4.54 12.67
N LEU A 666 18.77 4.91 11.43
CA LEU A 666 19.77 5.14 10.37
C LEU A 666 19.97 6.61 9.98
N GLY A 667 19.02 7.49 10.29
CA GLY A 667 19.09 8.92 9.93
C GLY A 667 18.16 9.35 8.79
N GLY A 668 17.11 8.56 8.50
CA GLY A 668 16.00 8.99 7.65
C GLY A 668 16.32 9.06 6.15
N PRO A 669 15.49 9.79 5.37
CA PRO A 669 15.50 9.69 3.91
C PRO A 669 16.84 10.14 3.29
N GLN A 670 17.56 11.09 3.88
CA GLN A 670 18.88 11.51 3.39
C GLN A 670 19.91 10.39 3.47
N TYR A 671 19.93 9.65 4.59
CA TYR A 671 20.86 8.54 4.77
C TYR A 671 20.61 7.44 3.74
N VAL A 672 19.34 7.05 3.59
CA VAL A 672 18.92 5.99 2.66
C VAL A 672 19.23 6.39 1.22
N LEU A 673 18.87 7.61 0.81
CA LEU A 673 19.17 8.12 -0.54
C LEU A 673 20.67 8.09 -0.83
N ARG A 674 21.50 8.54 0.11
CA ARG A 674 22.96 8.55 -0.04
C ARG A 674 23.51 7.15 -0.27
N LYS A 675 23.12 6.17 0.56
CA LYS A 675 23.60 4.79 0.45
C LYS A 675 23.18 4.11 -0.85
N LEU A 676 21.90 4.25 -1.22
CA LEU A 676 21.39 3.70 -2.47
C LEU A 676 22.09 4.31 -3.69
N SER A 677 22.29 5.64 -3.70
CA SER A 677 23.01 6.32 -4.78
C SER A 677 24.49 5.91 -4.86
N GLU A 678 25.14 5.68 -3.72
CA GLU A 678 26.51 5.19 -3.62
C GLU A 678 26.65 3.79 -4.24
N TRP A 679 25.74 2.87 -3.93
CA TRP A 679 25.76 1.51 -4.48
C TRP A 679 25.37 1.47 -5.95
N ASP A 680 24.34 2.20 -6.37
CA ASP A 680 23.96 2.27 -7.79
C ASP A 680 25.13 2.76 -8.67
N ARG A 681 25.87 3.77 -8.20
CA ARG A 681 27.08 4.26 -8.87
C ARG A 681 28.21 3.23 -8.85
N THR A 682 28.48 2.63 -7.69
CA THR A 682 29.54 1.62 -7.50
C THR A 682 29.33 0.41 -8.42
N PHE A 683 28.08 -0.04 -8.55
CA PHE A 683 27.73 -1.22 -9.35
C PHE A 683 27.25 -0.87 -10.77
N GLN A 684 27.37 0.38 -11.21
CA GLN A 684 27.02 0.84 -12.56
C GLN A 684 25.63 0.37 -13.03
N GLY A 685 24.64 0.38 -12.12
CA GLY A 685 23.27 -0.05 -12.42
C GLY A 685 23.07 -1.55 -12.66
N GLN A 686 24.05 -2.41 -12.35
CA GLN A 686 23.91 -3.88 -12.44
C GLN A 686 22.81 -4.42 -11.52
N CYS A 687 22.59 -3.78 -10.37
CA CYS A 687 21.55 -4.12 -9.41
C CYS A 687 20.51 -3.00 -9.33
N ARG A 688 19.45 -3.09 -10.15
CA ARG A 688 18.45 -2.03 -10.30
C ARG A 688 17.64 -1.73 -9.03
N VAL A 689 17.60 -2.63 -8.06
CA VAL A 689 16.92 -2.38 -6.76
C VAL A 689 17.62 -1.28 -5.94
N PHE A 690 18.89 -0.97 -6.23
CA PHE A 690 19.62 0.14 -5.60
C PHE A 690 19.28 1.51 -6.19
N VAL A 691 18.61 1.59 -7.34
CA VAL A 691 18.23 2.88 -7.95
C VAL A 691 17.23 3.58 -7.03
N PRO A 692 17.54 4.78 -6.48
CA PRO A 692 16.64 5.50 -5.60
C PRO A 692 15.29 5.79 -6.27
N SER A 693 14.20 5.59 -5.53
CA SER A 693 12.85 5.94 -5.96
C SER A 693 12.66 7.45 -6.01
N PHE A 694 11.74 7.90 -6.86
CA PHE A 694 11.38 9.31 -6.92
C PHE A 694 10.83 9.82 -5.59
N ALA A 695 9.99 9.02 -4.94
CA ALA A 695 9.47 9.25 -3.60
C ALA A 695 10.57 9.52 -2.56
N LEU A 696 11.60 8.67 -2.53
CA LEU A 696 12.74 8.82 -1.62
C LEU A 696 13.54 10.09 -1.91
N MET A 697 13.80 10.38 -3.19
CA MET A 697 14.50 11.61 -3.59
C MET A 697 13.75 12.87 -3.13
N ARG A 698 12.43 12.90 -3.31
CA ARG A 698 11.59 14.00 -2.81
C ARG A 698 11.57 14.09 -1.29
N ALA A 699 11.42 12.95 -0.61
CA ALA A 699 11.43 12.92 0.86
C ALA A 699 12.76 13.45 1.41
N ALA A 700 13.89 13.17 0.75
CA ALA A 700 15.19 13.69 1.14
C ALA A 700 15.37 15.18 0.81
N ALA A 701 14.73 15.68 -0.26
CA ALA A 701 14.81 17.07 -0.72
C ALA A 701 13.81 18.02 -0.02
N ALA A 702 12.78 17.49 0.64
CA ALA A 702 11.74 18.29 1.28
C ALA A 702 12.32 19.28 2.31
N THR A 703 12.03 20.57 2.12
CA THR A 703 12.48 21.63 3.03
C THR A 703 11.69 21.58 4.34
N PRO A 704 12.35 21.58 5.51
CA PRO A 704 11.69 21.57 6.81
C PRO A 704 10.79 22.80 7.01
N SER A 705 9.48 22.71 6.78
CA SER A 705 8.57 23.76 7.27
C SER A 705 8.25 23.60 8.77
N ALA A 706 8.58 22.44 9.39
CA ALA A 706 8.40 22.23 10.83
C ALA A 706 9.20 21.03 11.43
N GLY A 707 10.25 20.49 10.79
CA GLY A 707 11.02 19.38 11.37
C GLY A 707 11.89 18.61 10.38
N LEU A 708 12.63 17.61 10.90
CA LEU A 708 13.49 16.73 10.09
C LEU A 708 12.68 16.02 9.00
N PRO A 709 13.24 15.86 7.78
CA PRO A 709 12.58 15.11 6.71
C PRO A 709 12.24 13.67 7.10
N ARG A 710 11.10 13.18 6.61
CA ARG A 710 10.52 11.90 7.04
C ARG A 710 10.36 10.92 5.89
N LEU A 711 10.50 9.63 6.18
CA LEU A 711 10.10 8.51 5.33
C LEU A 711 8.58 8.34 5.32
N GLU A 712 7.91 9.42 4.91
CA GLU A 712 6.49 9.50 4.68
C GLU A 712 6.26 9.91 3.23
N ARG A 713 4.99 9.93 2.80
CA ARG A 713 4.64 10.48 1.50
C ARG A 713 5.10 11.95 1.44
N PRO A 714 5.94 12.34 0.46
CA PRO A 714 6.51 13.68 0.42
C PRO A 714 5.43 14.75 0.25
N PRO A 715 5.59 15.94 0.85
CA PRO A 715 4.66 17.05 0.69
C PRO A 715 4.61 17.48 -0.78
N ARG A 716 3.46 17.99 -1.21
CA ARG A 716 3.28 18.49 -2.58
C ARG A 716 4.15 19.72 -2.79
N PRO A 717 4.70 19.91 -3.99
CA PRO A 717 5.25 21.21 -4.38
C PRO A 717 4.21 22.32 -4.17
N PRO A 718 4.62 23.52 -3.74
CA PRO A 718 3.72 24.65 -3.59
C PRO A 718 3.08 24.99 -4.95
N LEU A 719 1.87 25.54 -4.90
CA LEU A 719 1.21 26.08 -6.08
C LEU A 719 2.04 27.22 -6.65
N ALA A 720 2.28 27.20 -7.97
CA ALA A 720 2.84 28.34 -8.69
C ALA A 720 1.79 29.45 -8.88
N SER A 721 0.49 29.16 -8.74
CA SER A 721 -0.58 30.15 -8.94
C SER A 721 -1.95 29.73 -8.39
N GLY A 722 -2.88 30.68 -8.44
CA GLY A 722 -4.33 30.53 -8.30
C GLY A 722 -5.05 31.73 -8.92
N HIS A 723 -4.49 32.31 -9.99
CA HIS A 723 -4.95 33.58 -10.56
C HIS A 723 -6.15 33.38 -11.48
N ASP A 724 -7.08 34.32 -11.43
CA ASP A 724 -8.31 34.36 -12.24
C ASP A 724 -8.07 34.32 -13.75
N ASP A 725 -6.89 34.78 -14.19
CA ASP A 725 -6.47 34.80 -15.59
C ASP A 725 -5.77 33.50 -16.05
N ASP A 726 -5.47 32.54 -15.17
CA ASP A 726 -4.87 31.27 -15.58
C ASP A 726 -5.77 30.56 -16.61
N VAL A 727 -5.19 30.01 -17.69
CA VAL A 727 -5.92 29.10 -18.57
C VAL A 727 -5.96 27.70 -17.99
N VAL A 728 -7.17 27.24 -17.73
CA VAL A 728 -7.46 25.96 -17.12
C VAL A 728 -8.15 25.01 -18.10
N VAL A 729 -7.81 23.73 -17.99
CA VAL A 729 -8.55 22.63 -18.60
C VAL A 729 -9.65 22.21 -17.64
N VAL A 730 -10.91 22.32 -18.05
CA VAL A 730 -12.06 21.90 -17.22
C VAL A 730 -12.61 20.53 -17.60
N SER A 731 -12.28 20.06 -18.81
CA SER A 731 -12.62 18.72 -19.29
C SER A 731 -11.56 18.24 -20.27
N ALA A 732 -11.17 16.97 -20.17
CA ALA A 732 -10.22 16.30 -21.06
C ALA A 732 -10.75 14.90 -21.38
N LEU A 733 -10.96 14.63 -22.67
CA LEU A 733 -11.63 13.44 -23.19
C LEU A 733 -10.95 12.94 -24.46
N ARG A 734 -10.98 11.63 -24.64
CA ARG A 734 -10.48 10.95 -25.83
C ARG A 734 -11.35 9.79 -26.25
N THR A 735 -11.22 9.38 -27.49
CA THR A 735 -11.76 8.11 -27.96
C THR A 735 -10.88 6.96 -27.46
N PRO A 736 -11.35 5.71 -27.55
CA PRO A 736 -10.44 4.57 -27.58
C PRO A 736 -9.42 4.75 -28.70
N VAL A 737 -8.24 4.17 -28.53
CA VAL A 737 -7.23 4.06 -29.58
C VAL A 737 -7.36 2.70 -30.25
N GLY A 738 -7.58 2.70 -31.56
CA GLY A 738 -7.72 1.49 -32.37
C GLY A 738 -6.45 1.14 -33.14
N ARG A 739 -6.22 -0.15 -33.41
CA ARG A 739 -5.10 -0.58 -34.26
C ARG A 739 -5.38 -0.25 -35.73
N ALA A 740 -4.48 0.46 -36.40
CA ALA A 740 -4.73 0.80 -37.80
C ALA A 740 -4.79 -0.45 -38.71
N GLY A 741 -5.75 -0.44 -39.65
CA GLY A 741 -6.01 -1.49 -40.65
C GLY A 741 -6.64 -2.78 -40.12
N ARG A 742 -6.66 -3.01 -38.80
CA ARG A 742 -7.15 -4.27 -38.20
C ARG A 742 -8.00 -4.11 -36.94
N GLY A 743 -8.00 -2.92 -36.35
CA GLY A 743 -8.75 -2.59 -35.14
C GLY A 743 -10.20 -2.21 -35.41
N GLN A 744 -10.96 -2.00 -34.35
CA GLN A 744 -12.38 -1.64 -34.45
C GLN A 744 -12.63 -0.22 -34.95
N LEU A 745 -11.62 0.64 -34.98
CA LEU A 745 -11.72 2.00 -35.54
C LEU A 745 -11.25 2.10 -37.00
N LYS A 746 -10.83 0.98 -37.63
CA LYS A 746 -10.20 1.01 -38.97
C LYS A 746 -11.07 1.61 -40.08
N ASP A 747 -12.39 1.53 -39.94
CA ASP A 747 -13.36 2.07 -40.89
C ASP A 747 -14.07 3.32 -40.37
N THR A 748 -13.67 3.82 -39.19
CA THR A 748 -14.32 4.97 -38.54
C THR A 748 -13.78 6.28 -39.11
N PRO A 749 -14.66 7.15 -39.68
CA PRO A 749 -14.27 8.47 -40.14
C PRO A 749 -13.78 9.37 -38.98
N PRO A 750 -12.80 10.27 -39.21
CA PRO A 750 -12.37 11.25 -38.22
C PRO A 750 -13.50 12.14 -37.68
N GLU A 751 -14.50 12.43 -38.52
CA GLU A 751 -15.67 13.25 -38.20
C GLU A 751 -16.46 12.67 -37.03
N ASP A 752 -16.71 11.35 -37.05
CA ASP A 752 -17.45 10.64 -36.01
C ASP A 752 -16.71 10.70 -34.66
N MET A 753 -15.38 10.62 -34.69
CA MET A 753 -14.54 10.71 -33.50
C MET A 753 -14.59 12.10 -32.88
N VAL A 754 -14.52 13.15 -33.71
CA VAL A 754 -14.58 14.55 -33.26
C VAL A 754 -15.99 14.89 -32.75
N MET A 755 -17.03 14.49 -33.49
CA MET A 755 -18.43 14.66 -33.11
C MET A 755 -18.71 14.11 -31.72
N ALA A 756 -18.38 12.83 -31.48
CA ALA A 756 -18.63 12.18 -30.19
C ALA A 756 -17.90 12.86 -29.03
N LEU A 757 -16.69 13.38 -29.25
CA LEU A 757 -15.95 14.10 -28.22
C LEU A 757 -16.57 15.46 -27.91
N ILE A 758 -17.03 16.21 -28.92
CA ILE A 758 -17.69 17.51 -28.72
C ILE A 758 -18.97 17.31 -27.93
N GLU A 759 -19.82 16.36 -28.32
CA GLU A 759 -21.05 16.02 -27.59
C GLU A 759 -20.75 15.67 -26.13
N ALA A 760 -19.75 14.82 -25.89
CA ALA A 760 -19.37 14.41 -24.54
C ALA A 760 -18.81 15.56 -23.70
N HIS A 761 -18.08 16.50 -24.30
CA HIS A 761 -17.59 17.70 -23.62
C HIS A 761 -18.73 18.62 -23.21
N LEU A 762 -19.65 18.93 -24.13
CA LEU A 762 -20.82 19.76 -23.85
C LEU A 762 -21.71 19.11 -22.78
N ALA A 763 -21.94 17.80 -22.86
CA ALA A 763 -22.73 17.06 -21.88
C ALA A 763 -22.06 17.03 -20.48
N ARG A 764 -20.73 16.84 -20.43
CA ARG A 764 -19.98 16.74 -19.16
C ARG A 764 -19.89 18.07 -18.43
N THR A 765 -19.76 19.18 -19.16
CA THR A 765 -19.55 20.51 -18.55
C THR A 765 -20.81 21.34 -18.48
N GLY A 766 -21.83 21.04 -19.29
CA GLY A 766 -23.03 21.86 -19.42
C GLY A 766 -22.76 23.24 -20.03
N VAL A 767 -21.59 23.44 -20.66
CA VAL A 767 -21.28 24.69 -21.37
C VAL A 767 -22.16 24.78 -22.63
N PRO A 768 -22.90 25.90 -22.84
CA PRO A 768 -23.67 26.10 -24.06
C PRO A 768 -22.77 26.05 -25.30
N ALA A 769 -23.21 25.35 -26.34
CA ALA A 769 -22.47 25.20 -27.59
C ALA A 769 -22.11 26.54 -28.25
N ALA A 770 -22.98 27.55 -28.11
CA ALA A 770 -22.77 28.89 -28.65
C ALA A 770 -21.67 29.70 -27.92
N ASP A 771 -21.27 29.29 -26.71
CA ASP A 771 -20.21 29.95 -25.95
C ASP A 771 -18.80 29.51 -26.39
N ILE A 772 -18.71 28.45 -27.20
CA ILE A 772 -17.45 27.99 -27.79
C ILE A 772 -17.02 28.99 -28.87
N GLY A 773 -15.88 29.65 -28.65
CA GLY A 773 -15.39 30.66 -29.60
C GLY A 773 -14.56 30.09 -30.74
N ASP A 774 -13.93 28.93 -30.56
CA ASP A 774 -13.10 28.27 -31.58
C ASP A 774 -12.90 26.78 -31.27
N VAL A 775 -12.72 25.99 -32.32
CA VAL A 775 -12.36 24.57 -32.24
C VAL A 775 -11.05 24.37 -32.99
N VAL A 776 -9.98 24.09 -32.25
CA VAL A 776 -8.62 23.99 -32.76
C VAL A 776 -8.19 22.53 -32.79
N VAL A 777 -8.06 21.92 -33.96
CA VAL A 777 -7.78 20.47 -34.06
C VAL A 777 -6.53 20.20 -34.88
N GLY A 778 -5.64 19.38 -34.32
CA GLY A 778 -4.43 18.90 -34.97
C GLY A 778 -4.67 17.64 -35.80
N THR A 779 -4.17 17.59 -37.03
CA THR A 779 -4.14 16.37 -37.88
C THR A 779 -2.95 16.37 -38.83
N VAL A 780 -2.50 15.19 -39.30
CA VAL A 780 -1.25 15.06 -40.06
C VAL A 780 -1.44 14.47 -41.45
N LEU A 781 -2.11 13.32 -41.58
CA LEU A 781 -2.12 12.54 -42.83
C LEU A 781 -3.15 12.95 -43.90
N PRO A 782 -4.33 13.50 -43.57
CA PRO A 782 -5.29 13.95 -44.57
C PRO A 782 -4.66 14.95 -45.56
N ARG A 783 -4.92 14.78 -46.86
CA ARG A 783 -4.36 15.65 -47.91
C ARG A 783 -5.35 16.74 -48.31
N GLY A 784 -4.82 17.93 -48.57
CA GLY A 784 -5.59 19.06 -49.11
C GLY A 784 -6.56 19.68 -48.10
N ASP A 785 -7.62 20.27 -48.61
CA ASP A 785 -8.71 20.91 -47.88
C ASP A 785 -9.66 19.93 -47.18
N LEU A 786 -9.62 18.64 -47.54
CA LEU A 786 -10.44 17.58 -46.95
C LEU A 786 -10.38 17.58 -45.42
N ALA A 787 -9.19 17.77 -44.84
CA ALA A 787 -9.00 17.81 -43.40
C ALA A 787 -9.84 18.91 -42.72
N ALA A 788 -9.85 20.11 -43.31
CA ALA A 788 -10.60 21.25 -42.77
C ALA A 788 -12.11 21.01 -42.88
N VAL A 789 -12.56 20.43 -43.99
CA VAL A 789 -13.96 20.06 -44.20
C VAL A 789 -14.42 19.00 -43.20
N SER A 790 -13.65 17.92 -43.03
CA SER A 790 -13.95 16.84 -42.07
C SER A 790 -14.12 17.38 -40.65
N LEU A 791 -13.17 18.20 -40.18
CA LEU A 791 -13.25 18.80 -38.85
C LEU A 791 -14.46 19.72 -38.69
N ARG A 792 -14.79 20.49 -39.74
CA ARG A 792 -15.98 21.34 -39.76
C ARG A 792 -17.27 20.54 -39.69
N VAL A 793 -17.36 19.45 -40.45
CA VAL A 793 -18.51 18.53 -40.41
C VAL A 793 -18.65 17.91 -39.03
N GLY A 794 -17.57 17.38 -38.45
CA GLY A 794 -17.59 16.81 -37.10
C GLY A 794 -18.04 17.81 -36.03
N ALA A 795 -17.61 19.08 -36.14
CA ALA A 795 -18.03 20.15 -35.24
C ALA A 795 -19.53 20.46 -35.32
N LEU A 796 -20.06 20.61 -36.54
CA LEU A 796 -21.49 20.89 -36.77
C LEU A 796 -22.36 19.71 -36.33
N CYS A 797 -21.98 18.49 -36.70
CA CYS A 797 -22.70 17.28 -36.31
C CYS A 797 -22.63 17.04 -34.79
N GLY A 798 -21.54 17.46 -34.13
CA GLY A 798 -21.40 17.40 -32.66
C GLY A 798 -22.24 18.43 -31.90
N GLY A 799 -23.07 19.21 -32.60
CA GLY A 799 -24.02 20.15 -32.00
C GLY A 799 -23.51 21.58 -31.85
N LEU A 800 -22.36 21.94 -32.42
CA LEU A 800 -21.91 23.33 -32.46
C LEU A 800 -22.67 24.12 -33.53
N PRO A 801 -23.09 25.37 -33.25
CA PRO A 801 -23.79 26.17 -34.25
C PRO A 801 -22.85 26.62 -35.36
N GLU A 802 -23.42 26.98 -36.51
CA GLU A 802 -22.68 27.45 -37.68
C GLU A 802 -21.83 28.70 -37.42
N SER A 803 -22.13 29.46 -36.36
CA SER A 803 -21.35 30.62 -35.92
C SER A 803 -20.00 30.27 -35.30
N VAL A 804 -19.80 29.04 -34.81
CA VAL A 804 -18.53 28.63 -34.17
C VAL A 804 -17.53 28.24 -35.24
N PRO A 805 -16.34 28.85 -35.34
CA PRO A 805 -15.32 28.48 -36.32
C PRO A 805 -14.56 27.20 -35.94
N VAL A 806 -13.87 26.63 -36.92
CA VAL A 806 -12.94 25.50 -36.75
C VAL A 806 -11.66 25.83 -37.48
N ARG A 807 -10.50 25.53 -36.90
CA ARG A 807 -9.21 25.66 -37.57
C ARG A 807 -8.32 24.44 -37.39
N LEU A 808 -7.49 24.20 -38.40
CA LEU A 808 -6.57 23.07 -38.48
C LEU A 808 -5.15 23.46 -38.08
N VAL A 809 -4.49 22.58 -37.32
CA VAL A 809 -3.06 22.68 -37.00
C VAL A 809 -2.31 21.46 -37.53
N ASN A 810 -1.18 21.67 -38.21
CA ASN A 810 -0.25 20.58 -38.55
C ASN A 810 1.16 20.95 -38.10
N ARG A 811 1.60 20.29 -37.03
CA ARG A 811 2.97 20.25 -36.53
C ARG A 811 3.38 18.79 -36.30
N LEU A 812 3.01 17.91 -37.25
CA LEU A 812 3.25 16.47 -37.18
C LEU A 812 2.78 15.90 -35.82
N CYS A 813 3.62 15.11 -35.13
CA CYS A 813 3.27 14.45 -33.87
C CYS A 813 2.84 15.40 -32.73
N SER A 814 3.20 16.69 -32.81
CA SER A 814 2.82 17.70 -31.81
C SER A 814 1.53 18.45 -32.15
N SER A 815 0.90 18.19 -33.29
CA SER A 815 -0.28 18.95 -33.76
C SER A 815 -1.36 19.12 -32.68
N GLY A 816 -1.70 18.05 -31.96
CA GLY A 816 -2.69 18.12 -30.88
C GLY A 816 -2.24 18.94 -29.66
N LEU A 817 -0.95 18.90 -29.30
CA LEU A 817 -0.43 19.73 -28.20
C LEU A 817 -0.31 21.20 -28.62
N GLN A 818 0.12 21.45 -29.86
CA GLN A 818 0.18 22.79 -30.43
C GLN A 818 -1.22 23.42 -30.49
N ALA A 819 -2.23 22.65 -30.88
CA ALA A 819 -3.63 23.12 -30.86
C ALA A 819 -4.07 23.58 -29.45
N ILE A 820 -3.71 22.82 -28.41
CA ILE A 820 -3.98 23.20 -27.01
C ILE A 820 -3.26 24.50 -26.65
N ALA A 821 -1.98 24.63 -27.00
CA ALA A 821 -1.21 25.85 -26.73
C ALA A 821 -1.76 27.08 -27.47
N ASP A 822 -2.14 26.93 -28.73
CA ASP A 822 -2.69 28.01 -29.56
C ASP A 822 -4.06 28.48 -29.06
N ALA A 823 -4.93 27.54 -28.66
CA ALA A 823 -6.23 27.85 -28.06
C ALA A 823 -6.05 28.51 -26.69
N ALA A 824 -5.14 28.00 -25.86
CA ALA A 824 -4.84 28.59 -24.56
C ALA A 824 -4.34 30.04 -24.70
N ALA A 825 -3.44 30.31 -25.65
CA ALA A 825 -2.96 31.66 -25.90
C ALA A 825 -4.10 32.63 -26.31
N ALA A 826 -5.06 32.17 -27.12
CA ALA A 826 -6.21 32.98 -27.53
C ALA A 826 -7.18 33.24 -26.37
N VAL A 827 -7.50 32.21 -25.56
CA VAL A 827 -8.30 32.36 -24.33
C VAL A 827 -7.64 33.32 -23.35
N GLN A 828 -6.32 33.20 -23.15
CA GLN A 828 -5.55 34.07 -22.26
C GLN A 828 -5.65 35.55 -22.67
N ARG A 829 -5.54 35.83 -23.98
CA ARG A 829 -5.68 37.19 -24.56
C ARG A 829 -7.11 37.72 -24.50
N GLY A 830 -8.10 36.85 -24.33
CA GLY A 830 -9.52 37.21 -24.33
C GLY A 830 -10.15 37.28 -25.72
N ASP A 831 -9.55 36.63 -26.73
CA ASP A 831 -10.12 36.54 -28.08
C ASP A 831 -11.50 35.83 -28.04
N TYR A 832 -11.65 34.86 -27.13
CA TYR A 832 -12.89 34.17 -26.80
C TYR A 832 -12.82 33.54 -25.38
N PRO A 833 -13.98 33.32 -24.72
CA PRO A 833 -14.00 32.86 -23.33
C PRO A 833 -13.76 31.35 -23.17
N VAL A 834 -14.16 30.55 -24.17
CA VAL A 834 -14.06 29.08 -24.14
C VAL A 834 -13.59 28.55 -25.47
N ALA A 835 -12.73 27.52 -25.46
CA ALA A 835 -12.27 26.84 -26.66
C ALA A 835 -12.24 25.32 -26.47
N LEU A 836 -12.44 24.60 -27.57
CA LEU A 836 -12.13 23.18 -27.68
C LEU A 836 -10.82 23.02 -28.45
N ALA A 837 -9.90 22.21 -27.93
CA ALA A 837 -8.60 22.03 -28.57
C ALA A 837 -8.10 20.58 -28.45
N GLY A 838 -7.42 20.07 -29.48
CA GLY A 838 -6.79 18.76 -29.40
C GLY A 838 -6.42 18.21 -30.78
N GLY A 839 -6.64 16.93 -31.03
CA GLY A 839 -6.26 16.32 -32.32
C GLY A 839 -6.97 15.02 -32.65
N VAL A 840 -6.95 14.68 -33.94
CA VAL A 840 -7.52 13.45 -34.52
C VAL A 840 -6.62 12.89 -35.60
N GLU A 841 -6.53 11.57 -35.68
CA GLU A 841 -5.83 10.88 -36.77
C GLU A 841 -6.53 9.55 -37.11
N SER A 842 -6.70 9.29 -38.41
CA SER A 842 -7.06 7.97 -38.94
C SER A 842 -5.97 7.50 -39.90
N MET A 843 -5.03 6.71 -39.38
CA MET A 843 -3.95 6.09 -40.15
C MET A 843 -4.47 4.91 -40.99
N SER A 844 -5.68 4.43 -40.71
CA SER A 844 -6.39 3.44 -41.52
C SER A 844 -6.96 4.03 -42.81
N LEU A 845 -7.62 5.19 -42.73
CA LEU A 845 -8.26 5.82 -43.89
C LEU A 845 -7.29 6.72 -44.67
N HIS A 846 -6.27 7.25 -44.00
CA HIS A 846 -5.25 8.09 -44.64
C HIS A 846 -3.93 7.32 -44.63
N ALA A 847 -3.48 6.93 -45.82
CA ALA A 847 -2.31 6.09 -45.95
C ALA A 847 -1.07 6.75 -45.34
N PHE A 848 -0.48 6.10 -44.33
CA PHE A 848 0.89 6.33 -43.90
C PHE A 848 1.86 5.78 -44.97
N ARG A 849 1.83 6.36 -46.17
CA ARG A 849 2.80 6.10 -47.23
C ARG A 849 3.60 7.37 -47.47
N PRO A 850 4.95 7.30 -47.56
CA PRO A 850 5.70 8.42 -48.09
C PRO A 850 5.12 8.73 -49.48
N PRO A 851 4.76 9.99 -49.79
CA PRO A 851 4.48 10.36 -51.17
C PRO A 851 5.69 9.95 -52.03
N GLU A 852 5.50 9.71 -53.32
CA GLU A 852 6.60 9.93 -54.26
C GLU A 852 6.98 11.41 -54.17
N VAL A 853 7.87 11.75 -53.24
CA VAL A 853 8.32 13.12 -53.03
C VAL A 853 9.29 13.42 -54.16
N LYS A 854 8.84 14.15 -55.19
CA LYS A 854 9.73 14.81 -56.13
C LYS A 854 10.60 15.79 -55.34
N ARG A 855 11.82 15.38 -54.98
CA ARG A 855 12.77 16.20 -54.24
C ARG A 855 13.19 17.41 -55.09
N ASN A 856 13.38 18.55 -54.45
CA ASN A 856 13.91 19.74 -55.12
C ASN A 856 15.42 19.58 -55.32
N PRO A 857 15.93 19.49 -56.56
CA PRO A 857 17.37 19.28 -56.80
C PRO A 857 18.26 20.38 -56.18
N ARG A 858 17.72 21.59 -55.97
CA ARG A 858 18.47 22.70 -55.34
C ARG A 858 18.78 22.47 -53.87
N THR A 859 18.04 21.60 -53.17
CA THR A 859 18.24 21.33 -51.74
C THR A 859 19.23 20.20 -51.49
N ALA A 860 19.64 19.46 -52.53
CA ALA A 860 20.48 18.27 -52.41
C ALA A 860 21.84 18.52 -51.73
N ASN A 861 22.38 19.74 -51.82
CA ASN A 861 23.65 20.11 -51.18
C ASN A 861 23.49 20.55 -49.71
N CYS A 862 22.27 20.70 -49.20
CA CYS A 862 22.00 21.01 -47.80
C CYS A 862 21.74 19.72 -47.04
N ARG A 863 22.80 19.13 -46.46
CA ARG A 863 22.71 17.85 -45.76
C ARG A 863 21.59 17.79 -44.71
N ALA A 864 21.46 18.83 -43.89
CA ALA A 864 20.40 18.90 -42.87
C ALA A 864 18.98 18.90 -43.48
N ALA A 865 18.80 19.51 -44.66
CA ALA A 865 17.53 19.47 -45.37
C ALA A 865 17.26 18.10 -45.99
N GLU A 866 18.29 17.38 -46.46
CA GLU A 866 18.15 16.00 -46.93
C GLU A 866 17.81 15.04 -45.79
N ASP A 867 18.44 15.24 -44.61
CA ASP A 867 18.18 14.45 -43.40
C ASP A 867 16.73 14.61 -42.90
N ALA A 868 16.04 15.71 -43.25
CA ALA A 868 14.63 15.90 -42.93
C ALA A 868 13.69 14.94 -43.67
N TYR A 869 14.15 14.29 -44.74
CA TYR A 869 13.40 13.26 -45.47
C TYR A 869 13.64 11.83 -44.97
N LEU A 870 14.53 11.64 -43.98
CA LEU A 870 14.76 10.32 -43.40
C LEU A 870 13.47 9.78 -42.77
N SER A 871 13.26 8.47 -42.94
CA SER A 871 12.12 7.82 -42.30
C SER A 871 12.31 7.82 -40.78
N MET A 872 11.20 7.80 -40.03
CA MET A 872 11.30 7.80 -38.57
C MET A 872 12.05 6.57 -38.03
N GLY A 873 11.91 5.43 -38.69
CA GLY A 873 12.67 4.22 -38.36
C GLY A 873 14.18 4.40 -38.54
N GLU A 874 14.63 5.06 -39.62
CA GLU A 874 16.05 5.35 -39.81
C GLU A 874 16.59 6.31 -38.73
N THR A 875 15.81 7.33 -38.36
CA THR A 875 16.21 8.24 -37.26
C THR A 875 16.27 7.50 -35.91
N SER A 876 15.40 6.51 -35.69
CA SER A 876 15.45 5.63 -34.49
C SER A 876 16.75 4.83 -34.45
N GLU A 877 17.15 4.22 -35.57
CA GLU A 877 18.42 3.49 -35.64
C GLU A 877 19.62 4.42 -35.47
N ASN A 878 19.57 5.63 -36.02
CA ASN A 878 20.62 6.63 -35.83
C ASN A 878 20.76 7.04 -34.36
N VAL A 879 19.65 7.20 -33.63
CA VAL A 879 19.70 7.52 -32.18
C VAL A 879 20.32 6.36 -31.41
N ALA A 880 19.92 5.12 -31.70
CA ALA A 880 20.46 3.94 -31.02
C ALA A 880 21.97 3.80 -31.24
N GLU A 881 22.41 3.96 -32.49
CA GLU A 881 23.82 3.86 -32.89
C GLU A 881 24.67 5.01 -32.33
N ARG A 882 24.26 6.26 -32.53
CA ARG A 882 25.07 7.44 -32.17
C ARG A 882 25.16 7.67 -30.66
N PHE A 883 24.13 7.30 -29.91
CA PHE A 883 24.06 7.56 -28.46
C PHE A 883 24.16 6.28 -27.61
N GLY A 884 24.45 5.13 -28.23
CA GLY A 884 24.66 3.86 -27.51
C GLY A 884 23.43 3.40 -26.72
N VAL A 885 22.25 3.49 -27.32
CA VAL A 885 21.01 2.98 -26.70
C VAL A 885 20.84 1.51 -27.04
N ALA A 886 21.27 0.65 -26.13
CA ALA A 886 21.28 -0.79 -26.35
C ALA A 886 19.87 -1.34 -26.58
N ARG A 887 19.78 -2.37 -27.42
CA ARG A 887 18.52 -3.09 -27.70
C ARG A 887 17.77 -3.49 -26.43
N ARG A 888 18.51 -3.97 -25.43
CA ARG A 888 17.92 -4.41 -24.16
C ARG A 888 17.20 -3.28 -23.44
N ASP A 889 17.75 -2.07 -23.43
CA ASP A 889 17.13 -0.92 -22.75
C ASP A 889 15.83 -0.52 -23.44
N GLN A 890 15.81 -0.58 -24.78
CA GLN A 890 14.60 -0.35 -25.58
C GLN A 890 13.52 -1.39 -25.28
N ASP A 891 13.89 -2.66 -25.15
CA ASP A 891 12.96 -3.75 -24.83
C ASP A 891 12.47 -3.69 -23.36
N VAL A 892 13.29 -3.21 -22.42
CA VAL A 892 12.86 -2.94 -21.03
C VAL A 892 11.80 -1.84 -21.01
N LEU A 893 12.02 -0.74 -21.71
CA LEU A 893 11.05 0.36 -21.81
C LEU A 893 9.74 -0.13 -22.46
N ALA A 894 9.82 -0.93 -23.51
CA ALA A 894 8.66 -1.50 -24.18
C ALA A 894 7.86 -2.48 -23.32
N ALA A 895 8.53 -3.37 -22.58
CA ALA A 895 7.87 -4.27 -21.64
C ALA A 895 7.15 -3.47 -20.53
N MET A 896 7.82 -2.47 -19.97
CA MET A 896 7.26 -1.56 -18.97
C MET A 896 6.01 -0.85 -19.51
N SER A 897 6.07 -0.32 -20.72
CA SER A 897 4.94 0.34 -21.39
C SER A 897 3.73 -0.58 -21.55
N HIS A 898 3.94 -1.82 -22.05
CA HIS A 898 2.87 -2.80 -22.22
C HIS A 898 2.23 -3.25 -20.90
N ASN A 899 3.04 -3.50 -19.88
CA ASN A 899 2.55 -4.02 -18.61
C ASN A 899 1.81 -2.92 -17.81
N ARG A 900 2.27 -1.66 -17.88
CA ARG A 900 1.56 -0.50 -17.31
C ARG A 900 0.25 -0.22 -18.04
N ALA A 901 0.24 -0.27 -19.38
CA ALA A 901 -0.98 -0.14 -20.18
C ALA A 901 -2.01 -1.23 -19.87
N ALA A 902 -1.55 -2.49 -19.78
CA ALA A 902 -2.40 -3.60 -19.39
C ALA A 902 -3.06 -3.35 -18.02
N GLN A 903 -2.26 -2.98 -17.00
CA GLN A 903 -2.80 -2.67 -15.68
C GLN A 903 -3.82 -1.52 -15.73
N ALA A 904 -3.52 -0.43 -16.44
CA ALA A 904 -4.39 0.74 -16.52
C ALA A 904 -5.72 0.44 -17.22
N VAL A 905 -5.71 -0.35 -18.29
CA VAL A 905 -6.94 -0.74 -19.01
C VAL A 905 -7.79 -1.70 -18.18
N LEU A 906 -7.18 -2.73 -17.59
CA LEU A 906 -7.92 -3.76 -16.86
C LEU A 906 -8.58 -3.23 -15.59
N SER A 907 -7.86 -2.39 -14.85
CA SER A 907 -8.39 -1.71 -13.66
C SER A 907 -9.47 -0.68 -13.97
N GLY A 908 -9.65 -0.29 -15.24
CA GLY A 908 -10.56 0.78 -15.64
C GLY A 908 -10.03 2.20 -15.34
N ARG A 909 -8.74 2.36 -15.02
CA ARG A 909 -8.15 3.68 -14.72
C ARG A 909 -8.29 4.70 -15.85
N LEU A 910 -8.34 4.22 -17.09
CA LEU A 910 -8.50 5.04 -18.29
C LEU A 910 -9.98 5.28 -18.67
N GLU A 911 -10.96 4.65 -18.02
CA GLU A 911 -12.38 4.82 -18.39
C GLU A 911 -12.88 6.27 -18.23
N PRO A 912 -12.49 7.06 -17.21
CA PRO A 912 -12.96 8.45 -17.07
C PRO A 912 -12.56 9.39 -18.22
N GLU A 913 -11.49 9.04 -18.95
CA GLU A 913 -11.02 9.79 -20.12
C GLU A 913 -11.56 9.27 -21.45
N ILE A 914 -12.11 8.05 -21.50
CA ILE A 914 -12.58 7.42 -22.75
C ILE A 914 -14.06 7.70 -22.99
N VAL A 915 -14.38 8.24 -24.16
CA VAL A 915 -15.74 8.33 -24.70
C VAL A 915 -15.99 7.12 -25.62
N PRO A 916 -16.91 6.20 -25.28
CA PRO A 916 -17.27 5.10 -26.17
C PRO A 916 -17.71 5.58 -27.55
N LEU A 917 -17.26 4.89 -28.60
CA LEU A 917 -17.62 5.21 -29.98
C LEU A 917 -18.58 4.16 -30.54
N HIS A 918 -19.70 4.61 -31.08
CA HIS A 918 -20.60 3.81 -31.89
C HIS A 918 -20.21 3.97 -33.35
N THR A 919 -19.81 2.87 -33.99
CA THR A 919 -19.30 2.89 -35.38
C THR A 919 -19.64 1.59 -36.09
N VAL A 920 -19.29 1.50 -37.37
CA VAL A 920 -19.43 0.29 -38.17
C VAL A 920 -18.07 -0.23 -38.61
N VAL A 921 -17.86 -1.54 -38.54
CA VAL A 921 -16.65 -2.20 -39.03
C VAL A 921 -16.99 -3.03 -40.25
N LYS A 922 -16.26 -2.84 -41.34
CA LYS A 922 -16.39 -3.65 -42.55
C LYS A 922 -15.71 -5.00 -42.30
N PRO A 923 -16.40 -6.14 -42.49
CA PRO A 923 -15.77 -7.44 -42.39
C PRO A 923 -14.60 -7.57 -43.39
N PRO A 924 -13.57 -8.38 -43.06
CA PRO A 924 -12.44 -8.57 -43.95
C PRO A 924 -12.93 -9.11 -45.31
N PRO A 925 -12.32 -8.72 -46.44
CA PRO A 925 -12.65 -9.30 -47.72
C PRO A 925 -12.43 -10.81 -47.68
N PRO A 926 -13.28 -11.62 -48.35
CA PRO A 926 -13.07 -13.07 -48.42
C PRO A 926 -11.67 -13.38 -48.98
N PRO A 927 -11.02 -14.47 -48.54
CA PRO A 927 -9.71 -14.85 -49.07
C PRO A 927 -9.78 -14.97 -50.59
N ALA A 928 -8.78 -14.44 -51.29
CA ALA A 928 -8.69 -14.52 -52.74
C ALA A 928 -8.74 -16.00 -53.14
N LYS A 929 -9.78 -16.40 -53.88
CA LYS A 929 -9.88 -17.75 -54.46
C LYS A 929 -9.08 -17.77 -55.76
N ASP A 930 -8.25 -18.79 -55.95
CA ASP A 930 -7.29 -18.94 -57.07
C ASP A 930 -7.92 -19.17 -58.47
N SER A 931 -9.21 -18.88 -58.70
CA SER A 931 -9.87 -19.14 -59.99
C SER A 931 -10.59 -17.90 -60.54
N PRO A 932 -10.28 -17.46 -61.79
CA PRO A 932 -10.89 -16.29 -62.42
C PRO A 932 -12.41 -16.41 -62.68
N GLN A 933 -12.98 -17.61 -62.61
CA GLN A 933 -14.37 -17.88 -63.00
C GLN A 933 -15.42 -17.73 -61.89
N GLN A 934 -15.03 -17.41 -60.64
CA GLN A 934 -15.96 -17.18 -59.52
C GLN A 934 -15.91 -15.74 -58.97
N GLN A 935 -15.37 -14.78 -59.72
CA GLN A 935 -15.31 -13.36 -59.33
C GLN A 935 -16.63 -12.59 -59.49
N GLN A 936 -17.62 -13.16 -60.18
CA GLN A 936 -18.97 -12.60 -60.23
C GLN A 936 -19.82 -13.28 -59.16
N MET A 937 -20.22 -12.51 -58.13
CA MET A 937 -21.04 -12.88 -56.96
C MET A 937 -20.31 -13.19 -55.62
N SER A 938 -19.34 -12.37 -55.20
CA SER A 938 -19.16 -12.16 -53.75
C SER A 938 -19.84 -10.86 -53.35
N THR A 939 -21.06 -10.95 -52.82
CA THR A 939 -21.71 -9.81 -52.15
C THR A 939 -20.85 -9.41 -50.95
N ALA A 940 -20.35 -8.18 -50.93
CA ALA A 940 -19.63 -7.64 -49.77
C ALA A 940 -20.52 -7.77 -48.53
N ALA A 941 -20.02 -8.46 -47.50
CA ALA A 941 -20.76 -8.60 -46.25
C ALA A 941 -21.02 -7.22 -45.64
N ALA A 942 -22.22 -7.02 -45.10
CA ALA A 942 -22.67 -5.73 -44.59
C ALA A 942 -21.77 -5.24 -43.43
N PRO A 943 -21.54 -3.92 -43.30
CA PRO A 943 -20.86 -3.35 -42.14
C PRO A 943 -21.57 -3.75 -40.84
N VAL A 944 -20.79 -4.11 -39.82
CA VAL A 944 -21.32 -4.56 -38.52
C VAL A 944 -21.27 -3.40 -37.52
N PRO A 945 -22.38 -3.04 -36.87
CA PRO A 945 -22.37 -2.02 -35.82
C PRO A 945 -21.59 -2.53 -34.60
N VAL A 946 -20.69 -1.71 -34.07
CA VAL A 946 -19.89 -2.01 -32.89
C VAL A 946 -19.86 -0.81 -31.96
N THR A 947 -19.66 -1.06 -30.67
CA THR A 947 -19.38 -0.01 -29.68
C THR A 947 -17.99 -0.22 -29.13
N VAL A 948 -17.05 0.64 -29.52
CA VAL A 948 -15.66 0.58 -29.09
C VAL A 948 -15.53 1.30 -27.76
N ARG A 949 -15.10 0.59 -26.71
CA ARG A 949 -15.05 1.10 -25.32
C ARG A 949 -13.67 1.13 -24.69
N ARG A 950 -12.69 0.45 -25.30
CA ARG A 950 -11.36 0.23 -24.72
C ARG A 950 -10.29 0.32 -25.80
N ASP A 951 -9.10 0.74 -25.38
CA ASP A 951 -7.93 0.77 -26.24
C ASP A 951 -7.55 -0.62 -26.76
N GLU A 952 -7.03 -0.66 -27.97
CA GLU A 952 -6.47 -1.84 -28.61
C GLU A 952 -4.97 -1.64 -28.79
N GLY A 953 -4.14 -2.63 -28.49
CA GLY A 953 -2.70 -2.47 -28.72
C GLY A 953 -1.83 -3.18 -27.73
N PHE A 954 -2.16 -3.00 -26.46
CA PHE A 954 -1.40 -3.57 -25.37
C PHE A 954 -1.46 -5.11 -25.41
N ARG A 955 -0.46 -5.72 -24.78
CA ARG A 955 -0.28 -7.16 -24.71
C ARG A 955 -0.06 -7.53 -23.26
N LEU A 956 -0.72 -8.60 -22.80
CA LEU A 956 -0.57 -9.11 -21.44
C LEU A 956 0.73 -9.92 -21.31
N GLY A 957 1.39 -9.82 -20.16
CA GLY A 957 2.56 -10.63 -19.81
C GLY A 957 3.75 -10.44 -20.76
N VAL A 958 4.01 -9.20 -21.19
CA VAL A 958 5.18 -8.91 -22.03
C VAL A 958 6.44 -8.97 -21.18
N THR A 959 7.44 -9.73 -21.64
CA THR A 959 8.75 -9.84 -21.01
C THR A 959 9.85 -9.36 -21.95
N VAL A 960 10.95 -8.87 -21.38
CA VAL A 960 12.14 -8.47 -22.12
C VAL A 960 12.68 -9.64 -22.95
N GLU A 961 12.67 -10.86 -22.40
CA GLU A 961 13.13 -12.06 -23.09
C GLU A 961 12.28 -12.41 -24.32
N ARG A 962 10.97 -12.13 -24.27
CA ARG A 962 10.09 -12.35 -25.42
C ARG A 962 10.30 -11.29 -26.50
N LEU A 963 10.52 -10.03 -26.10
CA LEU A 963 10.80 -8.93 -27.03
C LEU A 963 12.15 -9.10 -27.73
N ALA A 964 13.18 -9.60 -27.03
CA ALA A 964 14.51 -9.84 -27.58
C ALA A 964 14.52 -10.81 -28.78
N LYS A 965 13.51 -11.68 -28.90
CA LYS A 965 13.36 -12.63 -30.01
C LYS A 965 12.81 -12.01 -31.30
N LEU A 966 12.32 -10.77 -31.25
CA LEU A 966 11.75 -10.10 -32.41
C LEU A 966 12.85 -9.55 -33.32
N PRO A 967 12.73 -9.74 -34.65
CA PRO A 967 13.71 -9.24 -35.61
C PRO A 967 13.63 -7.71 -35.78
N PRO A 968 14.76 -7.05 -36.09
CA PRO A 968 14.79 -5.65 -36.53
C PRO A 968 13.92 -5.40 -37.77
N VAL A 969 13.33 -4.21 -37.87
CA VAL A 969 12.39 -3.85 -38.95
C VAL A 969 13.01 -2.92 -40.00
N PHE A 970 13.88 -1.98 -39.60
CA PHE A 970 14.38 -0.94 -40.50
C PHE A 970 15.78 -1.19 -41.06
N ARG A 971 16.66 -1.84 -40.30
CA ARG A 971 18.01 -2.25 -40.73
C ARG A 971 18.24 -3.70 -40.34
N LYS A 972 18.96 -4.47 -41.16
CA LYS A 972 19.26 -5.89 -40.90
C LYS A 972 19.97 -6.09 -39.55
N ASP A 973 20.94 -5.24 -39.26
CA ASP A 973 21.70 -5.22 -38.00
C ASP A 973 21.22 -4.12 -37.03
N GLY A 974 19.98 -3.66 -37.22
CA GLY A 974 19.35 -2.62 -36.41
C GLY A 974 18.89 -3.12 -35.04
N THR A 975 18.37 -2.21 -34.23
CA THR A 975 17.85 -2.49 -32.89
C THR A 975 16.34 -2.24 -32.76
N THR A 976 15.73 -1.53 -33.72
CA THR A 976 14.30 -1.20 -33.68
C THR A 976 13.47 -2.35 -34.21
N THR A 977 12.48 -2.79 -33.44
CA THR A 977 11.56 -3.89 -33.76
C THR A 977 10.11 -3.48 -33.59
N ALA A 978 9.19 -4.30 -34.11
CA ALA A 978 7.76 -4.14 -33.85
C ALA A 978 7.37 -4.30 -32.37
N GLY A 979 8.29 -4.76 -31.51
CA GLY A 979 8.06 -4.88 -30.06
C GLY A 979 8.49 -3.65 -29.27
N ASN A 980 9.43 -2.86 -29.78
CA ASN A 980 9.96 -1.66 -29.11
C ASN A 980 9.70 -0.37 -29.91
N SER A 981 8.69 -0.40 -30.78
CA SER A 981 8.17 0.74 -31.52
C SER A 981 6.66 0.83 -31.37
N SER A 982 6.13 2.05 -31.48
CA SER A 982 4.69 2.28 -31.45
C SER A 982 3.98 1.64 -32.65
N GLN A 983 2.77 1.15 -32.39
CA GLN A 983 1.87 0.71 -33.45
C GLN A 983 1.22 1.91 -34.14
N ILE A 984 1.00 1.79 -35.45
CA ILE A 984 0.13 2.70 -36.19
C ILE A 984 -1.31 2.56 -35.69
N SER A 985 -1.98 3.69 -35.45
CA SER A 985 -3.22 3.72 -34.66
C SER A 985 -4.17 4.83 -35.10
N ASP A 986 -5.45 4.62 -34.81
CA ASP A 986 -6.53 5.58 -35.07
C ASP A 986 -7.11 6.11 -33.75
N GLY A 987 -7.49 7.39 -33.69
CA GLY A 987 -8.16 7.97 -32.53
C GLY A 987 -8.21 9.51 -32.52
N ALA A 988 -8.96 10.06 -31.55
CA ALA A 988 -9.05 11.49 -31.28
C ALA A 988 -9.01 11.82 -29.78
N ALA A 989 -8.57 13.04 -29.44
CA ALA A 989 -8.64 13.61 -28.10
C ALA A 989 -8.88 15.12 -28.16
N LEU A 990 -9.72 15.63 -27.27
CA LEU A 990 -10.02 17.05 -27.11
C LEU A 990 -10.01 17.46 -25.64
N VAL A 991 -9.64 18.69 -25.37
CA VAL A 991 -9.76 19.37 -24.07
C VAL A 991 -10.61 20.63 -24.21
N MET A 992 -11.31 20.99 -23.14
CA MET A 992 -12.04 22.26 -23.03
C MET A 992 -11.25 23.22 -22.15
N LEU A 993 -10.91 24.38 -22.71
CA LEU A 993 -10.08 25.42 -22.12
C LEU A 993 -10.91 26.67 -21.85
N MET A 994 -10.66 27.33 -20.72
CA MET A 994 -11.19 28.64 -20.38
C MET A 994 -10.29 29.32 -19.34
N LYS A 995 -10.50 30.60 -19.06
CA LYS A 995 -9.86 31.25 -17.90
C LYS A 995 -10.39 30.66 -16.59
N ARG A 996 -9.59 30.68 -15.53
CA ARG A 996 -9.99 30.22 -14.20
C ARG A 996 -11.22 30.97 -13.68
N SER A 997 -11.27 32.29 -13.85
CA SER A 997 -12.42 33.13 -13.53
C SER A 997 -13.70 32.66 -14.22
N GLU A 998 -13.60 32.25 -15.47
CA GLU A 998 -14.72 31.73 -16.24
C GLU A 998 -15.17 30.35 -15.74
N ALA A 999 -14.21 29.47 -15.40
CA ALA A 999 -14.51 28.18 -14.77
C ALA A 999 -15.24 28.36 -13.43
N GLN A 1000 -14.76 29.28 -12.58
CA GLN A 1000 -15.39 29.63 -11.31
C GLN A 1000 -16.80 30.20 -11.50
N ARG A 1001 -16.99 31.13 -12.45
CA ARG A 1001 -18.30 31.71 -12.80
C ARG A 1001 -19.32 30.64 -13.18
N ARG A 1002 -18.86 29.58 -13.84
CA ARG A 1002 -19.68 28.43 -14.27
C ARG A 1002 -19.76 27.31 -13.23
N GLY A 1003 -19.07 27.41 -12.10
CA GLY A 1003 -19.00 26.34 -11.09
C GLY A 1003 -18.27 25.07 -11.57
N LEU A 1004 -17.40 25.20 -12.57
CA LEU A 1004 -16.60 24.11 -13.12
C LEU A 1004 -15.27 23.98 -12.37
N GLN A 1005 -14.91 22.74 -12.04
CA GLN A 1005 -13.66 22.42 -11.36
C GLN A 1005 -12.57 22.18 -12.40
N PRO A 1006 -11.47 22.95 -12.38
CA PRO A 1006 -10.30 22.67 -13.21
C PRO A 1006 -9.70 21.29 -12.95
N LEU A 1007 -9.31 20.59 -14.02
CA LEU A 1007 -8.44 19.41 -13.95
C LEU A 1007 -6.97 19.82 -13.79
N GLY A 1008 -6.58 20.95 -14.40
CA GLY A 1008 -5.24 21.53 -14.30
C GLY A 1008 -5.10 22.78 -15.16
N ALA A 1009 -3.96 23.44 -15.06
CA ALA A 1009 -3.63 24.66 -15.79
C ALA A 1009 -2.40 24.45 -16.68
N LEU A 1010 -2.40 25.02 -17.87
CA LEU A 1010 -1.23 25.04 -18.75
C LEU A 1010 -0.27 26.15 -18.29
N ARG A 1011 0.96 25.77 -17.91
CA ARG A 1011 1.96 26.72 -17.38
C ARG A 1011 2.92 27.22 -18.45
N SER A 1012 3.40 26.31 -19.27
CA SER A 1012 4.31 26.65 -20.34
C SER A 1012 4.16 25.66 -21.49
N PHE A 1013 4.50 26.13 -22.67
CA PHE A 1013 4.63 25.35 -23.88
C PHE A 1013 5.91 25.77 -24.58
N ALA A 1014 6.75 24.82 -24.96
CA ALA A 1014 8.01 25.06 -25.63
C ALA A 1014 8.19 24.15 -26.83
N VAL A 1015 8.79 24.70 -27.89
CA VAL A 1015 9.28 23.97 -29.05
C VAL A 1015 10.78 24.16 -29.22
N ALA A 1016 11.44 23.15 -29.78
CA ALA A 1016 12.87 23.14 -30.07
C ALA A 1016 13.16 22.42 -31.40
N GLY A 1017 14.22 22.85 -32.09
CA GLY A 1017 14.77 22.15 -33.27
C GLY A 1017 16.03 21.38 -32.89
N VAL A 1018 16.29 20.27 -33.59
CA VAL A 1018 17.47 19.39 -33.43
C VAL A 1018 17.93 18.89 -34.80
N ASP A 1019 19.06 18.18 -34.86
CA ASP A 1019 19.51 17.51 -36.09
C ASP A 1019 18.40 16.55 -36.61
N PRO A 1020 17.87 16.77 -37.83
CA PRO A 1020 16.79 15.94 -38.39
C PRO A 1020 17.14 14.44 -38.47
N SER A 1021 18.41 14.08 -38.60
CA SER A 1021 18.85 12.68 -38.66
C SER A 1021 18.71 11.93 -37.33
N VAL A 1022 18.50 12.66 -36.22
CA VAL A 1022 18.28 12.11 -34.87
C VAL A 1022 17.07 12.76 -34.20
N MET A 1023 16.05 13.13 -34.97
CA MET A 1023 14.88 13.89 -34.49
C MET A 1023 14.22 13.38 -33.21
N GLY A 1024 14.36 12.07 -32.92
CA GLY A 1024 13.86 11.44 -31.69
C GLY A 1024 14.33 12.09 -30.39
N ILE A 1025 15.43 12.83 -30.40
CA ILE A 1025 15.98 13.50 -29.22
C ILE A 1025 15.24 14.82 -28.87
N GLY A 1026 14.28 15.25 -29.68
CA GLY A 1026 13.54 16.51 -29.49
C GLY A 1026 13.03 16.75 -28.06
N PRO A 1027 12.43 15.76 -27.36
CA PRO A 1027 12.02 15.90 -25.96
C PRO A 1027 13.13 16.31 -25.00
N ALA A 1028 14.35 15.82 -25.20
CA ALA A 1028 15.51 16.12 -24.34
C ALA A 1028 15.87 17.61 -24.36
N VAL A 1029 15.54 18.33 -25.43
CA VAL A 1029 15.77 19.78 -25.55
C VAL A 1029 14.51 20.59 -25.19
N ALA A 1030 13.33 20.09 -25.55
CA ALA A 1030 12.07 20.80 -25.31
C ALA A 1030 11.66 20.81 -23.84
N ILE A 1031 11.86 19.71 -23.09
CA ILE A 1031 11.47 19.60 -21.68
C ILE A 1031 12.20 20.62 -20.81
N PRO A 1032 13.55 20.73 -20.83
CA PRO A 1032 14.26 21.73 -20.02
C PRO A 1032 13.79 23.15 -20.31
N LYS A 1033 13.54 23.47 -21.59
CA LYS A 1033 13.03 24.78 -22.00
C LYS A 1033 11.64 25.05 -21.42
N ALA A 1034 10.73 24.08 -21.46
CA ALA A 1034 9.39 24.23 -20.88
C ALA A 1034 9.43 24.39 -19.35
N LEU A 1035 10.27 23.61 -18.66
CA LEU A 1035 10.46 23.70 -17.20
C LEU A 1035 11.02 25.05 -16.79
N GLN A 1036 12.04 25.55 -17.50
CA GLN A 1036 12.61 26.87 -17.28
C GLN A 1036 11.55 27.98 -17.45
N MET A 1037 10.74 27.91 -18.51
CA MET A 1037 9.63 28.85 -18.74
C MET A 1037 8.57 28.79 -17.63
N ALA A 1038 8.35 27.63 -17.03
CA ALA A 1038 7.41 27.45 -15.91
C ALA A 1038 8.02 27.81 -14.54
N GLY A 1039 9.34 28.08 -14.46
CA GLY A 1039 10.02 28.40 -13.21
C GLY A 1039 10.16 27.22 -12.23
N ILE A 1040 10.12 25.97 -12.72
CA ILE A 1040 10.25 24.76 -11.89
C ILE A 1040 11.41 23.87 -12.37
N GLY A 1041 11.95 23.05 -11.47
CA GLY A 1041 12.95 22.02 -11.80
C GLY A 1041 12.35 20.64 -12.04
N MET A 1042 13.11 19.74 -12.66
CA MET A 1042 12.70 18.35 -12.94
C MET A 1042 12.29 17.59 -11.67
N GLN A 1043 12.95 17.86 -10.53
CA GLN A 1043 12.65 17.26 -9.23
C GLN A 1043 11.25 17.59 -8.69
N GLN A 1044 10.60 18.63 -9.22
CA GLN A 1044 9.23 19.01 -8.88
C GLN A 1044 8.18 18.35 -9.80
N VAL A 1045 8.60 17.67 -10.87
CA VAL A 1045 7.71 17.02 -11.84
C VAL A 1045 7.28 15.67 -11.28
N ASP A 1046 5.99 15.53 -10.97
CA ASP A 1046 5.42 14.34 -10.37
C ASP A 1046 5.05 13.26 -11.39
N LEU A 1047 4.80 13.66 -12.65
CA LEU A 1047 4.47 12.76 -13.76
C LEU A 1047 5.02 13.28 -15.09
N LEU A 1048 5.48 12.36 -15.93
CA LEU A 1048 6.05 12.65 -17.24
C LEU A 1048 5.39 11.76 -18.29
N GLU A 1049 4.70 12.35 -19.26
CA GLU A 1049 4.15 11.65 -20.42
C GLU A 1049 5.01 11.97 -21.66
N ILE A 1050 5.96 11.09 -21.99
CA ILE A 1050 6.78 11.19 -23.20
C ILE A 1050 6.23 10.24 -24.27
N ASN A 1051 5.99 10.76 -25.48
CA ASN A 1051 5.60 9.93 -26.61
C ASN A 1051 6.68 8.91 -26.98
N GLU A 1052 6.39 7.62 -26.73
CA GLU A 1052 7.27 6.50 -27.06
C GLU A 1052 7.11 6.07 -28.53
N ALA A 1053 7.41 6.95 -29.49
CA ALA A 1053 7.35 6.56 -30.90
C ALA A 1053 8.27 5.35 -31.18
N PHE A 1054 9.47 5.38 -30.61
CA PHE A 1054 10.47 4.31 -30.62
C PHE A 1054 11.19 4.24 -29.27
N GLY A 1055 11.52 3.02 -28.82
CA GLY A 1055 12.23 2.78 -27.57
C GLY A 1055 13.59 3.46 -27.51
N SER A 1056 14.34 3.50 -28.62
CA SER A 1056 15.64 4.20 -28.72
C SER A 1056 15.54 5.68 -28.35
N GLN A 1057 14.51 6.36 -28.86
CA GLN A 1057 14.29 7.80 -28.70
C GLN A 1057 13.83 8.14 -27.29
N ALA A 1058 12.84 7.41 -26.78
CA ALA A 1058 12.32 7.60 -25.44
C ALA A 1058 13.40 7.30 -24.39
N GLU A 1059 14.14 6.19 -24.55
CA GLU A 1059 15.22 5.81 -23.63
C GLU A 1059 16.36 6.83 -23.61
N TYR A 1060 16.76 7.34 -24.78
CA TYR A 1060 17.75 8.43 -24.83
C TYR A 1060 17.28 9.64 -24.01
N CYS A 1061 16.04 10.10 -24.23
CA CYS A 1061 15.50 11.26 -23.51
C CYS A 1061 15.43 11.03 -22.00
N VAL A 1062 15.07 9.81 -21.56
CA VAL A 1062 15.03 9.43 -20.15
C VAL A 1062 16.42 9.48 -19.53
N ARG A 1063 17.44 8.94 -20.21
CA ARG A 1063 18.83 8.92 -19.73
C ARG A 1063 19.42 10.34 -19.67
N GLU A 1064 19.26 11.11 -20.75
CA GLU A 1064 19.80 12.47 -20.87
C GLU A 1064 19.22 13.42 -19.80
N LEU A 1065 17.92 13.31 -19.53
CA LEU A 1065 17.23 14.15 -18.56
C LEU A 1065 17.31 13.63 -17.12
N GLY A 1066 17.90 12.45 -16.88
CA GLY A 1066 17.91 11.81 -15.57
C GLY A 1066 16.50 11.49 -15.03
N VAL A 1067 15.56 11.17 -15.91
CA VAL A 1067 14.16 10.92 -15.54
C VAL A 1067 14.05 9.63 -14.73
N ASN A 1068 13.43 9.72 -13.56
CA ASN A 1068 13.08 8.53 -12.79
C ASN A 1068 11.92 7.79 -13.47
N ARG A 1069 12.08 6.48 -13.69
CA ARG A 1069 11.08 5.65 -14.37
C ARG A 1069 9.79 5.45 -13.58
N ASP A 1070 9.79 5.75 -12.27
CA ASP A 1070 8.61 5.67 -11.40
C ASP A 1070 7.52 6.68 -11.79
N VAL A 1071 7.89 7.75 -12.49
CA VAL A 1071 6.98 8.85 -12.90
C VAL A 1071 6.76 8.96 -14.41
N LEU A 1072 7.45 8.16 -15.22
CA LEU A 1072 7.35 8.15 -16.68
C LEU A 1072 6.20 7.27 -17.17
N ASN A 1073 5.28 7.78 -17.98
CA ASN A 1073 4.26 7.01 -18.71
C ASN A 1073 3.61 5.92 -17.83
N VAL A 1074 3.15 6.32 -16.64
CA VAL A 1074 2.80 5.36 -15.58
C VAL A 1074 1.59 4.50 -15.89
N ASN A 1075 0.80 4.91 -16.90
CA ASN A 1075 -0.33 4.17 -17.46
C ASN A 1075 -0.03 3.55 -18.84
N GLY A 1076 1.25 3.49 -19.23
CA GLY A 1076 1.72 3.01 -20.52
C GLY A 1076 1.78 4.10 -21.59
N GLY A 1077 2.81 4.03 -22.43
CA GLY A 1077 3.05 4.99 -23.48
C GLY A 1077 2.61 4.49 -24.86
N ALA A 1078 3.13 5.15 -25.89
CA ALA A 1078 2.71 4.94 -27.27
C ALA A 1078 3.15 3.58 -27.86
N ILE A 1079 4.19 2.95 -27.31
CA ILE A 1079 4.56 1.56 -27.68
C ILE A 1079 3.38 0.62 -27.43
N ALA A 1080 2.71 0.79 -26.29
CA ALA A 1080 1.62 -0.09 -25.89
C ALA A 1080 0.24 0.36 -26.39
N LEU A 1081 -0.07 1.65 -26.21
CA LEU A 1081 -1.40 2.20 -26.47
C LEU A 1081 -1.55 2.78 -27.88
N GLY A 1082 -0.45 2.98 -28.60
CA GLY A 1082 -0.45 3.53 -29.96
C GLY A 1082 -0.17 5.02 -30.06
N HIS A 1083 0.12 5.44 -31.29
CA HIS A 1083 0.53 6.80 -31.64
C HIS A 1083 -0.29 7.37 -32.82
N PRO A 1084 -1.59 7.71 -32.65
CA PRO A 1084 -2.29 8.48 -33.69
C PRO A 1084 -1.69 9.88 -33.76
N LEU A 1085 -1.05 10.21 -34.89
CA LEU A 1085 -0.10 11.33 -34.99
C LEU A 1085 -0.70 12.68 -34.56
N GLY A 1086 -1.81 13.09 -35.16
CA GLY A 1086 -2.51 14.34 -34.81
C GLY A 1086 -3.03 14.39 -33.37
N MET A 1087 -3.46 13.26 -32.81
CA MET A 1087 -4.05 13.13 -31.47
C MET A 1087 -3.03 13.17 -30.34
N THR A 1088 -1.80 12.74 -30.59
CA THR A 1088 -0.84 12.31 -29.56
C THR A 1088 -0.66 13.30 -28.41
N GLY A 1089 -0.39 14.56 -28.74
CA GLY A 1089 -0.23 15.60 -27.73
C GLY A 1089 -1.44 15.74 -26.79
N ALA A 1090 -2.66 15.71 -27.35
CA ALA A 1090 -3.89 15.83 -26.59
C ALA A 1090 -4.22 14.57 -25.78
N ARG A 1091 -3.90 13.38 -26.29
CA ARG A 1091 -4.02 12.11 -25.55
C ARG A 1091 -3.12 12.13 -24.31
N LEU A 1092 -1.84 12.48 -24.49
CA LEU A 1092 -0.88 12.53 -23.39
C LEU A 1092 -1.31 13.56 -22.34
N THR A 1093 -1.79 14.75 -22.76
CA THR A 1093 -2.36 15.74 -21.84
C THR A 1093 -3.57 15.20 -21.07
N THR A 1094 -4.47 14.50 -21.76
CA THR A 1094 -5.65 13.91 -21.12
C THR A 1094 -5.24 12.91 -20.04
N THR A 1095 -4.40 11.93 -20.39
CA THR A 1095 -3.92 10.90 -19.45
C THR A 1095 -3.15 11.52 -18.28
N LEU A 1096 -2.29 12.50 -18.55
CA LEU A 1096 -1.55 13.20 -17.50
C LEU A 1096 -2.46 13.86 -16.47
N LEU A 1097 -3.48 14.60 -16.91
CA LEU A 1097 -4.36 15.36 -16.02
C LEU A 1097 -5.19 14.43 -15.11
N HIS A 1098 -5.69 13.32 -15.66
CA HIS A 1098 -6.44 12.32 -14.88
C HIS A 1098 -5.52 11.59 -13.87
N GLU A 1099 -4.30 11.25 -14.27
CA GLU A 1099 -3.36 10.55 -13.40
C GLU A 1099 -2.76 11.47 -12.31
N LEU A 1100 -2.52 12.74 -12.61
CA LEU A 1100 -2.15 13.74 -11.61
C LEU A 1100 -3.22 13.83 -10.51
N ASP A 1101 -4.50 13.79 -10.86
CA ASP A 1101 -5.57 13.78 -9.86
C ASP A 1101 -5.57 12.49 -9.04
N ARG A 1102 -5.49 11.32 -9.68
CA ARG A 1102 -5.45 10.02 -9.00
C ARG A 1102 -4.28 9.93 -8.02
N ARG A 1103 -3.07 10.23 -8.48
CA ARG A 1103 -1.86 10.23 -7.64
C ARG A 1103 -1.78 11.44 -6.75
N GLN A 1104 -2.66 12.43 -6.89
CA GLN A 1104 -2.59 13.70 -6.18
C GLN A 1104 -1.22 14.39 -6.34
N GLY A 1105 -0.67 14.34 -7.55
CA GLY A 1105 0.53 15.07 -7.96
C GLY A 1105 0.22 16.55 -8.22
N ARG A 1106 1.26 17.38 -8.30
CA ARG A 1106 1.18 18.81 -8.62
C ARG A 1106 1.56 19.07 -10.07
N TYR A 1107 2.78 18.76 -10.47
CA TYR A 1107 3.29 19.13 -11.81
C TYR A 1107 3.41 17.91 -12.70
N GLY A 1108 3.00 18.07 -13.95
CA GLY A 1108 3.18 17.07 -14.97
C GLY A 1108 3.72 17.67 -16.26
N VAL A 1109 4.45 16.87 -17.04
CA VAL A 1109 4.97 17.32 -18.34
C VAL A 1109 4.53 16.35 -19.43
N VAL A 1110 4.06 16.91 -20.54
CA VAL A 1110 3.82 16.18 -21.79
C VAL A 1110 4.93 16.53 -22.76
N SER A 1111 5.49 15.54 -23.47
CA SER A 1111 6.54 15.79 -24.47
C SER A 1111 6.55 14.78 -25.61
N MET A 1112 7.02 15.20 -26.78
CA MET A 1112 7.14 14.34 -27.96
C MET A 1112 8.21 14.84 -28.93
N CYS A 1113 8.80 13.90 -29.68
CA CYS A 1113 9.52 14.23 -30.89
C CYS A 1113 8.54 14.68 -31.98
N ILE A 1114 9.03 15.49 -32.90
CA ILE A 1114 8.31 15.99 -34.06
C ILE A 1114 9.14 15.61 -35.28
N GLY A 1115 8.47 15.12 -36.33
CA GLY A 1115 9.14 14.78 -37.59
C GLY A 1115 10.00 15.94 -38.11
N THR A 1116 11.01 15.60 -38.94
CA THR A 1116 11.95 16.56 -39.55
C THR A 1116 12.88 17.29 -38.58
N GLY A 1117 13.11 16.78 -37.36
CA GLY A 1117 14.14 17.31 -36.45
C GLY A 1117 13.63 18.35 -35.44
N MET A 1118 12.54 18.06 -34.74
CA MET A 1118 11.98 19.00 -33.75
C MET A 1118 11.46 18.27 -32.50
N GLY A 1119 11.15 19.03 -31.46
CA GLY A 1119 10.49 18.53 -30.25
C GLY A 1119 9.56 19.58 -29.63
N ALA A 1120 8.57 19.13 -28.86
CA ALA A 1120 7.69 19.99 -28.08
C ALA A 1120 7.47 19.44 -26.68
N ALA A 1121 7.29 20.33 -25.72
CA ALA A 1121 6.92 19.99 -24.35
C ALA A 1121 5.95 21.02 -23.77
N ALA A 1122 5.09 20.57 -22.85
CA ALA A 1122 4.21 21.45 -22.08
C ALA A 1122 4.20 21.04 -20.60
N VAL A 1123 4.18 22.04 -19.73
CA VAL A 1123 4.05 21.85 -18.27
C VAL A 1123 2.61 22.13 -17.86
N PHE A 1124 2.02 21.17 -17.14
CA PHE A 1124 0.70 21.30 -16.53
C PHE A 1124 0.83 21.30 -15.01
N GLU A 1125 0.00 22.11 -14.35
CA GLU A 1125 -0.14 22.13 -12.89
C GLU A 1125 -1.56 21.71 -12.51
N ARG A 1126 -1.70 20.69 -11.66
CA ARG A 1126 -2.99 20.34 -11.06
C ARG A 1126 -3.34 21.36 -9.99
N ASN A 1127 -4.57 21.89 -10.01
CA ASN A 1127 -5.08 22.76 -8.95
C ASN A 1127 -5.56 21.92 -7.77
N ASP A 1128 -5.22 22.31 -6.54
CA ASP A 1128 -5.94 21.76 -5.38
C ASP A 1128 -7.36 22.36 -5.38
N GLY A 1129 -8.36 21.65 -4.87
CA GLY A 1129 -9.71 22.20 -4.77
C GLY A 1129 -9.71 23.47 -3.92
N ASP A 1130 -9.66 24.64 -4.55
CA ASP A 1130 -9.58 25.98 -3.97
C ASP A 1130 -10.91 26.40 -3.30
N GLY A 1131 -11.46 25.57 -2.41
CA GLY A 1131 -12.65 25.92 -1.63
C GLY A 1131 -13.96 26.09 -2.44
N LEU A 1132 -13.96 25.82 -3.75
CA LEU A 1132 -15.21 25.70 -4.51
C LEU A 1132 -15.96 24.46 -4.00
N PRO A 1133 -17.24 24.59 -3.58
CA PRO A 1133 -17.99 23.48 -3.01
C PRO A 1133 -18.01 22.31 -3.99
N VAL A 1134 -17.53 21.16 -3.54
CA VAL A 1134 -17.58 19.90 -4.29
C VAL A 1134 -19.04 19.62 -4.58
N SER A 1135 -19.49 19.87 -5.81
CA SER A 1135 -20.86 19.54 -6.19
C SER A 1135 -21.03 18.02 -6.05
N GLY A 1136 -22.17 17.60 -5.50
CA GLY A 1136 -22.49 16.20 -5.21
C GLY A 1136 -22.44 15.27 -6.44
N ALA A 1137 -22.35 15.83 -7.66
CA ALA A 1137 -22.21 15.09 -8.90
C ALA A 1137 -20.91 14.30 -9.00
N ARG A 1138 -19.75 14.84 -8.56
CA ARG A 1138 -18.49 14.07 -8.55
C ARG A 1138 -18.48 13.01 -7.44
N ARG A 1139 -19.11 13.28 -6.29
CA ARG A 1139 -19.32 12.26 -5.25
C ARG A 1139 -20.25 11.14 -5.69
N ARG A 1140 -21.24 11.40 -6.54
CA ARG A 1140 -22.18 10.38 -7.09
C ARG A 1140 -21.69 9.69 -8.36
N ALA A 1141 -20.63 10.19 -8.99
CA ALA A 1141 -19.96 9.52 -10.10
C ALA A 1141 -18.70 8.74 -9.64
N MET A 1142 -18.19 9.02 -8.43
CA MET A 1142 -17.15 8.26 -7.73
C MET A 1142 -17.72 7.28 -6.67
N LEU A 1143 -19.03 7.35 -6.39
CA LEU A 1143 -19.82 6.33 -5.69
C LEU A 1143 -20.70 5.64 -6.71
#